data_AF-A0A7D5F8E9-F1
#
_entry.id   AF-A0A7D5F8E9-F1
#
_cell.length_a   1.000
_cell.length_b   1.000
_cell.length_c   1.000
_cell.angle_alpha   90.00
_cell.angle_beta   90.00
_cell.angle_gamma   90.00
#
_symmetry.space_group_name_H-M   'P 1'
#
loop_
_entity.id
_entity.type
_entity.pdbx_description
1 polymer ?
#
loop_
_entity_poly.entity_id
_entity_poly.type
_entity_poly.pdbx_seq_one_letter_code
_entity_poly.pdbx_strand_id
1 'polypeptide(L)'
;MLIWKAAAAATAVAVGGAVIAAPPAHAATVERVAVSQAGYSAAGHKAASVIADAALPGSTTCRILQGGSVAVPSCTLLDRGTVWGDRVYAVDFSALTAVGDDYALEVGGVLSPRFSIAENVWSGYLDEMTAFYRLQRSGVATSDAYPAGYSSISPSEKIFHGAGHLDDAASQDGTVHYDLTGGWYDAGDYGTYGGNQWVGGNIAITYLRYGDTPEVAFDNDANGVPDLVDEARFGSEYLLRMLEAFDGAFWDVKGSGGFQHPDAHTDGIVGTSDDRRISGYGVGGSAKAAGSLAATARAVEKAIADGRIPTADVTDWQAFADEAEAGAVAFYQYVDAHRSDPLGGYSTTRGGIENSLLFAEVQLHLLTGDAAYRASAEATIAATEYSILSNTNYWDMAPLSMAELYPAATATGKTDIQRYLEKQLDYFLSTTDDTPYGVVNQFKNFGVNEPHISYVADALRYYELFGDQRALKAVQRGLYWVFGNNPWGTSWVSGVGEDSVRFLHTRLDEEAQSQTGTGVVLPGALVSGPNAKDPLDARSASPWYADRPVWQDSGQQWRYNEYSVSIQTGLFSTLFGLTAIGDAAWSAGTAPTALNVTSPQIGDYVTGDVTVFAQSGTSLGQHALGPNWTPMTAAAGVSTGTISTDALAPFTTARVDVRGTQASGAHSYSSTHYTVAPPLPSPDNPLLYDGFGRDGVFGMQGYTWVNWYNNHAGVGSATNTVIDGRTVAKLFQNPASAMSQAKFQPWHHSVDAGGYRYLTVTMRSPSPNLRLRIEVSDADSNHRVTGTAPITVSGQWNTYAFDLAAFPGLDRTKAKLVFWLQQTADTDGELLVDEVSFTNQASGTPPTLSGITHTSGTLTNGTDVTVQATYTDADGTPPHAVELVLDGVIHRMTAVDPTDTDVTDGVLYAVVRRWVKGVHSYEVRTTDTTSSVVVSPEVAGVVVG
;
A
#
# COMPACT_ATOMS: atom_id res chain seq x y z
N MET A 1 -21.47 -5.81 -9.54
CA MET A 1 -22.36 -6.76 -10.23
C MET A 1 -21.76 -8.16 -10.06
N LEU A 2 -21.97 -8.81 -8.90
CA LEU A 2 -21.49 -10.17 -8.62
C LEU A 2 -22.64 -11.16 -8.77
N ILE A 3 -22.57 -12.03 -9.77
CA ILE A 3 -23.54 -13.12 -9.93
C ILE A 3 -22.94 -14.41 -9.36
N TRP A 4 -23.70 -14.97 -8.44
CA TRP A 4 -23.55 -16.23 -7.76
C TRP A 4 -23.39 -17.41 -8.73
N LYS A 5 -22.50 -18.35 -8.42
CA LYS A 5 -22.60 -19.72 -8.97
C LYS A 5 -22.85 -20.69 -7.83
N ALA A 6 -24.11 -21.11 -7.74
CA ALA A 6 -24.62 -22.09 -6.81
C ALA A 6 -24.38 -23.53 -7.31
N ALA A 7 -24.35 -24.43 -6.33
CA ALA A 7 -24.17 -25.87 -6.42
C ALA A 7 -25.15 -26.59 -7.37
N ALA A 8 -24.67 -27.62 -8.06
CA ALA A 8 -25.49 -28.59 -8.75
C ALA A 8 -25.47 -29.93 -7.98
N ALA A 9 -26.64 -30.34 -7.50
CA ALA A 9 -26.86 -31.66 -6.90
C ALA A 9 -26.92 -32.74 -7.99
N ALA A 10 -26.17 -33.84 -7.82
CA ALA A 10 -26.19 -34.99 -8.71
C ALA A 10 -27.00 -36.14 -8.09
N THR A 11 -28.00 -36.63 -8.83
CA THR A 11 -28.73 -37.87 -8.54
C THR A 11 -28.06 -39.02 -9.29
N ALA A 12 -27.65 -40.08 -8.59
CA ALA A 12 -26.93 -41.22 -9.15
C ALA A 12 -27.85 -42.29 -9.75
N VAL A 13 -27.56 -42.79 -10.96
CA VAL A 13 -27.93 -44.14 -11.42
C VAL A 13 -26.87 -44.72 -12.39
N ALA A 14 -26.39 -45.92 -12.02
CA ALA A 14 -25.87 -47.07 -12.79
C ALA A 14 -24.59 -46.98 -13.68
N VAL A 15 -23.51 -47.46 -13.07
CA VAL A 15 -22.43 -48.37 -13.54
C VAL A 15 -22.33 -48.69 -15.04
N GLY A 16 -21.25 -48.21 -15.64
CA GLY A 16 -20.60 -48.75 -16.84
C GLY A 16 -19.19 -48.17 -16.93
N GLY A 17 -18.16 -49.00 -16.99
CA GLY A 17 -16.75 -48.58 -17.03
C GLY A 17 -16.48 -47.62 -18.19
N ALA A 18 -16.47 -46.33 -17.91
CA ALA A 18 -16.07 -45.28 -18.82
C ALA A 18 -14.73 -44.74 -18.31
N VAL A 19 -13.73 -44.75 -19.20
CA VAL A 19 -12.57 -43.88 -19.08
C VAL A 19 -13.12 -42.48 -18.78
N ILE A 20 -12.79 -41.93 -17.61
CA ILE A 20 -13.13 -40.56 -17.25
C ILE A 20 -12.32 -39.69 -18.22
N ALA A 21 -12.92 -39.37 -19.36
CA ALA A 21 -12.41 -38.32 -20.22
C ALA A 21 -12.47 -37.05 -19.38
N ALA A 22 -11.31 -36.45 -19.13
CA ALA A 22 -11.23 -35.14 -18.50
C ALA A 22 -12.22 -34.21 -19.23
N PRO A 23 -12.98 -33.38 -18.49
CA PRO A 23 -13.82 -32.37 -19.14
C PRO A 23 -12.97 -31.62 -20.16
N PRO A 24 -13.50 -31.32 -21.37
CA PRO A 24 -12.74 -30.61 -22.39
C PRO A 24 -12.17 -29.34 -21.75
N ALA A 25 -10.85 -29.16 -21.88
CA ALA A 25 -10.18 -27.98 -21.36
C ALA A 25 -10.95 -26.74 -21.81
N HIS A 26 -11.36 -25.91 -20.85
CA HIS A 26 -11.98 -24.64 -21.15
C HIS A 26 -11.04 -23.87 -22.09
N ALA A 27 -11.56 -23.30 -23.18
CA ALA A 27 -10.74 -22.44 -24.02
C ALA A 27 -10.32 -21.24 -23.18
N ALA A 28 -9.02 -20.93 -23.16
CA ALA A 28 -8.48 -19.80 -22.42
C ALA A 28 -9.20 -18.51 -22.83
N THR A 29 -9.53 -17.67 -21.86
CA THR A 29 -10.22 -16.40 -22.06
C THR A 29 -9.29 -15.23 -21.74
N VAL A 30 -9.34 -14.20 -22.60
CA VAL A 30 -8.73 -12.91 -22.29
C VAL A 30 -9.67 -12.20 -21.32
N GLU A 31 -9.21 -11.96 -20.10
CA GLU A 31 -10.00 -11.25 -19.09
C GLU A 31 -9.89 -9.74 -19.30
N ARG A 32 -8.68 -9.27 -19.69
CA ARG A 32 -8.40 -7.84 -19.83
C ARG A 32 -7.27 -7.55 -20.80
N VAL A 33 -7.39 -6.43 -21.50
CA VAL A 33 -6.30 -5.79 -22.25
C VAL A 33 -6.01 -4.44 -21.59
N ALA A 34 -4.88 -4.36 -20.89
CA ALA A 34 -4.47 -3.22 -20.08
C ALA A 34 -3.47 -2.34 -20.85
N VAL A 35 -3.70 -1.03 -20.86
CA VAL A 35 -2.92 0.00 -21.58
C VAL A 35 -2.70 1.21 -20.68
N SER A 36 -1.75 2.07 -21.01
CA SER A 36 -1.69 3.43 -20.47
C SER A 36 -2.89 4.22 -21.01
N GLN A 37 -3.87 4.49 -20.17
CA GLN A 37 -5.07 5.24 -20.56
C GLN A 37 -4.79 6.74 -20.70
N ALA A 38 -3.69 7.23 -20.11
CA ALA A 38 -3.14 8.55 -20.39
C ALA A 38 -2.50 8.65 -21.80
N GLY A 39 -2.39 7.53 -22.53
CA GLY A 39 -1.78 7.50 -23.85
C GLY A 39 -0.25 7.32 -23.82
N TYR A 40 0.37 7.57 -24.98
CA TYR A 40 1.78 7.34 -25.25
C TYR A 40 2.38 8.44 -26.13
N SER A 41 3.64 8.83 -25.90
CA SER A 41 4.36 9.70 -26.83
C SER A 41 4.81 8.95 -28.08
N ALA A 42 4.78 9.60 -29.24
CA ALA A 42 5.06 9.01 -30.54
C ALA A 42 6.47 8.42 -30.63
N ALA A 43 7.46 9.11 -30.06
CA ALA A 43 8.85 8.66 -30.01
C ALA A 43 9.14 7.67 -28.87
N GLY A 44 8.24 7.52 -27.88
CA GLY A 44 8.45 6.73 -26.67
C GLY A 44 8.28 5.22 -26.88
N HIS A 45 8.75 4.45 -25.89
CA HIS A 45 8.39 3.04 -25.74
C HIS A 45 6.87 2.90 -25.57
N LYS A 46 6.26 1.83 -26.09
CA LYS A 46 4.82 1.59 -25.93
C LYS A 46 4.58 0.13 -25.60
N ALA A 47 4.01 -0.11 -24.43
CA ALA A 47 3.74 -1.44 -23.93
C ALA A 47 2.32 -1.54 -23.35
N ALA A 48 1.72 -2.71 -23.54
CA ALA A 48 0.45 -3.11 -22.97
C ALA A 48 0.55 -4.53 -22.40
N SER A 49 -0.36 -4.87 -21.50
CA SER A 49 -0.45 -6.19 -20.87
C SER A 49 -1.79 -6.84 -21.20
N VAL A 50 -1.78 -8.15 -21.42
CA VAL A 50 -2.98 -8.97 -21.63
C VAL A 50 -3.05 -9.97 -20.51
N ILE A 51 -4.16 -9.96 -19.78
CA ILE A 51 -4.43 -10.84 -18.65
C ILE A 51 -5.42 -11.91 -19.11
N ALA A 52 -5.06 -13.18 -18.89
CA ALA A 52 -5.84 -14.33 -19.30
C ALA A 52 -5.86 -15.40 -18.19
N ASP A 53 -6.95 -16.17 -18.14
CA ASP A 53 -7.14 -17.25 -17.16
C ASP A 53 -6.18 -18.44 -17.37
N ALA A 54 -5.64 -18.59 -18.57
CA ALA A 54 -4.77 -19.68 -18.98
C ALA A 54 -3.93 -19.30 -20.23
N ALA A 55 -3.08 -20.23 -20.68
CA ALA A 55 -2.28 -20.04 -21.88
C ALA A 55 -3.17 -19.86 -23.14
N LEU A 56 -3.02 -18.71 -23.81
CA LEU A 56 -3.75 -18.38 -25.02
C LEU A 56 -3.25 -19.22 -26.21
N PRO A 57 -4.14 -19.69 -27.11
CA PRO A 57 -3.75 -20.36 -28.35
C PRO A 57 -2.89 -19.45 -29.24
N GLY A 58 -1.91 -20.03 -29.96
CA GLY A 58 -1.08 -19.27 -30.91
C GLY A 58 -1.86 -18.63 -32.08
N SER A 59 -3.13 -19.00 -32.27
CA SER A 59 -4.06 -18.41 -33.24
C SER A 59 -4.81 -17.18 -32.71
N THR A 60 -4.55 -16.75 -31.47
CA THR A 60 -5.23 -15.60 -30.85
C THR A 60 -4.90 -14.33 -31.65
N THR A 61 -5.94 -13.65 -32.12
CA THR A 61 -5.77 -12.41 -32.90
C THR A 61 -5.33 -11.27 -31.98
N CYS A 62 -4.43 -10.42 -32.47
CA CYS A 62 -3.94 -9.23 -31.79
C CYS A 62 -3.87 -8.12 -32.84
N ARG A 63 -4.55 -6.98 -32.65
CA ARG A 63 -4.50 -5.83 -33.59
C ARG A 63 -4.71 -4.51 -32.86
N ILE A 64 -4.29 -3.41 -33.46
CA ILE A 64 -4.54 -2.05 -32.96
C ILE A 64 -5.51 -1.35 -33.90
N LEU A 65 -6.55 -0.75 -33.33
CA LEU A 65 -7.58 0.01 -34.02
C LEU A 65 -7.40 1.51 -33.76
N GLN A 66 -7.87 2.33 -34.70
CA GLN A 66 -8.07 3.78 -34.53
C GLN A 66 -9.44 4.13 -35.12
N GLY A 67 -10.37 4.68 -34.33
CA GLY A 67 -11.71 5.03 -34.86
C GLY A 67 -12.50 3.84 -35.42
N GLY A 68 -12.17 2.61 -35.00
CA GLY A 68 -12.71 1.36 -35.54
C GLY A 68 -12.03 0.84 -36.83
N SER A 69 -11.12 1.61 -37.41
CA SER A 69 -10.27 1.17 -38.53
C SER A 69 -9.02 0.46 -38.02
N VAL A 70 -8.52 -0.53 -38.75
CA VAL A 70 -7.31 -1.25 -38.37
C VAL A 70 -6.07 -0.39 -38.65
N ALA A 71 -5.40 0.08 -37.59
CA ALA A 71 -4.14 0.82 -37.67
C ALA A 71 -2.94 -0.13 -37.73
N VAL A 72 -2.97 -1.20 -36.93
CA VAL A 72 -1.98 -2.28 -36.96
C VAL A 72 -2.70 -3.62 -37.09
N PRO A 73 -2.53 -4.38 -38.19
CA PRO A 73 -3.33 -5.57 -38.48
C PRO A 73 -2.94 -6.81 -37.66
N SER A 74 -1.74 -6.83 -37.08
CA SER A 74 -1.24 -7.93 -36.26
C SER A 74 -0.20 -7.43 -35.24
N CYS A 75 -0.26 -7.92 -34.01
CA CYS A 75 0.79 -7.72 -32.99
C CYS A 75 1.25 -9.04 -32.36
N THR A 76 2.43 -9.02 -31.73
CA THR A 76 3.04 -10.19 -31.07
C THR A 76 2.64 -10.23 -29.60
N LEU A 77 2.07 -11.35 -29.16
CA LEU A 77 1.83 -11.65 -27.75
C LEU A 77 3.08 -12.33 -27.17
N LEU A 78 3.84 -11.62 -26.35
CA LEU A 78 4.99 -12.18 -25.66
C LEU A 78 4.56 -12.75 -24.31
N ASP A 79 4.58 -14.08 -24.20
CA ASP A 79 4.20 -14.79 -22.98
C ASP A 79 5.17 -14.49 -21.82
N ARG A 80 4.62 -14.00 -20.71
CA ARG A 80 5.36 -13.64 -19.49
C ARG A 80 5.14 -14.61 -18.33
N GLY A 81 4.48 -15.74 -18.59
CA GLY A 81 4.21 -16.74 -17.57
C GLY A 81 2.99 -16.40 -16.70
N THR A 82 2.89 -17.11 -15.58
CA THR A 82 1.82 -16.88 -14.60
C THR A 82 2.31 -15.91 -13.53
N VAL A 83 1.57 -14.83 -13.32
CA VAL A 83 1.90 -13.77 -12.36
C VAL A 83 0.63 -13.44 -11.60
N TRP A 84 0.69 -13.53 -10.27
CA TRP A 84 -0.44 -13.23 -9.35
C TRP A 84 -1.72 -14.03 -9.64
N GLY A 85 -1.57 -15.26 -10.14
CA GLY A 85 -2.68 -16.17 -10.43
C GLY A 85 -3.04 -16.25 -11.92
N ASP A 86 -2.71 -15.23 -12.71
CA ASP A 86 -3.14 -15.12 -14.11
C ASP A 86 -2.00 -15.36 -15.10
N ARG A 87 -2.34 -15.81 -16.30
CA ARG A 87 -1.40 -15.84 -17.43
C ARG A 87 -1.29 -14.45 -18.02
N VAL A 88 -0.07 -13.94 -18.16
CA VAL A 88 0.17 -12.58 -18.66
C VAL A 88 0.95 -12.59 -19.96
N TYR A 89 0.53 -11.75 -20.91
CA TYR A 89 1.27 -11.46 -22.14
C TYR A 89 1.60 -9.98 -22.23
N ALA A 90 2.77 -9.64 -22.77
CA ALA A 90 3.14 -8.28 -23.10
C ALA A 90 2.98 -8.03 -24.61
N VAL A 91 2.55 -6.82 -24.97
CA VAL A 91 2.49 -6.34 -26.35
C VAL A 91 3.34 -5.08 -26.47
N ASP A 92 4.38 -5.13 -27.30
CA ASP A 92 5.17 -3.96 -27.68
C ASP A 92 4.66 -3.45 -29.03
N PHE A 93 4.26 -2.18 -29.05
CA PHE A 93 3.81 -1.49 -30.25
C PHE A 93 4.53 -0.16 -30.43
N SER A 94 5.77 -0.06 -29.94
CA SER A 94 6.60 1.15 -30.01
C SER A 94 6.79 1.65 -31.45
N ALA A 95 6.73 0.75 -32.43
CA ALA A 95 6.81 1.06 -33.87
C ALA A 95 5.61 1.85 -34.42
N LEU A 96 4.48 1.88 -33.72
CA LEU A 96 3.36 2.76 -34.07
C LEU A 96 3.68 4.18 -33.57
N THR A 97 4.04 5.06 -34.50
CA THR A 97 4.39 6.46 -34.19
C THR A 97 3.37 7.46 -34.73
N ALA A 98 2.29 6.99 -35.34
CA ALA A 98 1.26 7.85 -35.90
C ALA A 98 0.48 8.54 -34.76
N VAL A 99 0.59 9.86 -34.70
CA VAL A 99 -0.16 10.68 -33.73
C VAL A 99 -1.66 10.63 -34.05
N GLY A 100 -2.47 10.56 -33.00
CA GLY A 100 -3.92 10.62 -33.09
C GLY A 100 -4.61 10.08 -31.83
N ASP A 101 -5.93 10.27 -31.81
CA ASP A 101 -6.78 9.83 -30.71
C ASP A 101 -7.54 8.55 -31.06
N ASP A 102 -8.26 8.01 -30.07
CA ASP A 102 -9.17 6.86 -30.19
C ASP A 102 -8.48 5.57 -30.67
N TYR A 103 -7.26 5.32 -30.19
CA TYR A 103 -6.61 4.03 -30.34
C TYR A 103 -7.17 3.00 -29.35
N ALA A 104 -7.21 1.73 -29.75
CA ALA A 104 -7.50 0.61 -28.87
C ALA A 104 -6.72 -0.64 -29.30
N LEU A 105 -6.20 -1.40 -28.32
CA LEU A 105 -5.61 -2.72 -28.55
C LEU A 105 -6.70 -3.78 -28.42
N GLU A 106 -6.85 -4.64 -29.43
CA GLU A 106 -7.79 -5.76 -29.42
C GLU A 106 -7.05 -7.10 -29.42
N VAL A 107 -7.31 -7.94 -28.43
CA VAL A 107 -6.74 -9.29 -28.31
C VAL A 107 -7.83 -10.31 -28.05
N GLY A 108 -7.92 -11.34 -28.90
CA GLY A 108 -8.96 -12.38 -28.77
C GLY A 108 -10.40 -11.84 -28.81
N GLY A 109 -10.61 -10.65 -29.38
CA GLY A 109 -11.91 -9.96 -29.41
C GLY A 109 -12.20 -9.05 -28.21
N VAL A 110 -11.29 -8.96 -27.23
CA VAL A 110 -11.39 -8.03 -26.09
C VAL A 110 -10.62 -6.76 -26.40
N LEU A 111 -11.28 -5.60 -26.22
CA LEU A 111 -10.69 -4.28 -26.42
C LEU A 111 -10.13 -3.71 -25.12
N SER A 112 -9.02 -2.99 -25.21
CA SER A 112 -8.58 -2.07 -24.17
C SER A 112 -9.50 -0.85 -24.08
N PRO A 113 -9.42 -0.07 -22.98
CA PRO A 113 -9.80 1.34 -22.98
C PRO A 113 -9.18 2.12 -24.14
N ARG A 114 -9.81 3.25 -24.50
CA ARG A 114 -9.27 4.15 -25.53
C ARG A 114 -8.06 4.91 -25.01
N PHE A 115 -7.10 5.15 -25.89
CA PHE A 115 -5.90 5.93 -25.59
C PHE A 115 -5.46 6.77 -26.80
N SER A 116 -4.64 7.78 -26.55
CA SER A 116 -4.05 8.64 -27.58
C SER A 116 -2.57 8.32 -27.81
N ILE A 117 -2.08 8.67 -29.00
CA ILE A 117 -0.65 8.81 -29.27
C ILE A 117 -0.41 10.26 -29.64
N ALA A 118 0.40 10.98 -28.88
CA ALA A 118 0.73 12.40 -29.11
C ALA A 118 2.23 12.56 -29.39
N GLU A 119 2.69 13.73 -29.84
CA GLU A 119 4.14 13.97 -29.99
C GLU A 119 4.83 13.84 -28.62
N ASN A 120 4.29 14.54 -27.62
CA ASN A 120 4.56 14.32 -26.21
C ASN A 120 3.21 14.22 -25.51
N VAL A 121 2.90 13.07 -24.92
CA VAL A 121 1.59 12.87 -24.27
C VAL A 121 1.53 13.51 -22.89
N TRP A 122 2.68 13.63 -22.21
CA TRP A 122 2.76 14.11 -20.84
C TRP A 122 2.53 15.60 -20.71
N SER A 123 2.79 16.37 -21.77
CA SER A 123 2.51 17.81 -21.79
C SER A 123 1.01 18.12 -21.69
N GLY A 124 0.14 17.13 -21.98
CA GLY A 124 -1.31 17.27 -21.88
C GLY A 124 -1.88 17.10 -20.47
N TYR A 125 -1.03 16.92 -19.45
CA TYR A 125 -1.45 16.65 -18.07
C TYR A 125 -0.79 17.56 -17.01
N LEU A 126 -0.03 18.57 -17.43
CA LEU A 126 0.72 19.43 -16.50
C LEU A 126 -0.19 20.34 -15.67
N ASP A 127 -1.31 20.76 -16.27
CA ASP A 127 -2.35 21.57 -15.65
C ASP A 127 -3.12 20.79 -14.58
N GLU A 128 -3.40 19.50 -14.76
CA GLU A 128 -3.97 18.69 -13.67
C GLU A 128 -3.00 18.53 -12.48
N MET A 129 -1.69 18.49 -12.74
CA MET A 129 -0.69 18.37 -11.69
C MET A 129 -0.66 19.60 -10.77
N THR A 130 -0.84 20.81 -11.31
CA THR A 130 -0.94 22.04 -10.50
C THR A 130 -2.36 22.25 -9.97
N ALA A 131 -3.39 21.83 -10.71
CA ALA A 131 -4.79 21.85 -10.26
C ALA A 131 -4.96 21.07 -8.95
N PHE A 132 -4.30 19.90 -8.84
CA PHE A 132 -4.29 19.10 -7.62
C PHE A 132 -3.89 19.93 -6.39
N TYR A 133 -2.77 20.64 -6.44
CA TYR A 133 -2.30 21.45 -5.31
C TYR A 133 -3.18 22.68 -5.07
N ARG A 134 -3.63 23.36 -6.15
CA ARG A 134 -4.59 24.48 -6.05
C ARG A 134 -5.89 24.10 -5.33
N LEU A 135 -6.42 22.92 -5.62
CA LEU A 135 -7.66 22.41 -5.03
C LEU A 135 -7.47 21.91 -3.58
N GLN A 136 -6.23 21.76 -3.12
CA GLN A 136 -5.89 21.39 -1.74
C GLN A 136 -5.51 22.60 -0.87
N ARG A 137 -5.56 23.83 -1.39
CA ARG A 137 -5.19 25.04 -0.63
C ARG A 137 -6.12 25.25 0.58
N SER A 138 -5.53 25.38 1.76
CA SER A 138 -6.21 25.79 3.00
C SER A 138 -6.34 27.32 3.05
N GLY A 139 -7.36 27.85 3.73
CA GLY A 139 -7.58 29.30 3.87
C GLY A 139 -8.00 30.03 2.59
N VAL A 140 -8.23 29.32 1.48
CA VAL A 140 -8.60 29.91 0.18
C VAL A 140 -9.89 29.26 -0.32
N ALA A 141 -10.79 30.06 -0.91
CA ALA A 141 -11.95 29.50 -1.58
C ALA A 141 -11.53 28.77 -2.86
N THR A 142 -12.09 27.60 -3.12
CA THR A 142 -11.70 26.78 -4.28
C THR A 142 -11.92 27.52 -5.60
N SER A 143 -12.94 28.40 -5.67
CA SER A 143 -13.22 29.23 -6.85
C SER A 143 -12.13 30.27 -7.15
N ASP A 144 -11.37 30.68 -6.14
CA ASP A 144 -10.27 31.64 -6.28
C ASP A 144 -8.97 30.90 -6.61
N ALA A 145 -8.77 29.71 -6.03
CA ALA A 145 -7.59 28.88 -6.31
C ALA A 145 -7.64 28.20 -7.69
N TYR A 146 -8.83 27.79 -8.14
CA TYR A 146 -9.08 27.11 -9.41
C TYR A 146 -10.07 27.93 -10.25
N PRO A 147 -9.58 28.83 -11.13
CA PRO A 147 -10.47 29.54 -12.05
C PRO A 147 -11.12 28.57 -13.04
N ALA A 148 -12.31 28.93 -13.53
CA ALA A 148 -13.04 28.07 -14.46
C ALA A 148 -12.22 27.79 -15.73
N GLY A 149 -11.99 26.50 -16.02
CA GLY A 149 -11.19 26.07 -17.17
C GLY A 149 -9.68 26.05 -16.93
N TYR A 150 -9.21 26.14 -15.67
CA TYR A 150 -7.79 26.09 -15.32
C TYR A 150 -7.08 24.81 -15.81
N SER A 151 -7.75 23.66 -15.74
CA SER A 151 -7.22 22.39 -16.29
C SER A 151 -8.20 21.76 -17.29
N SER A 152 -7.65 20.94 -18.19
CA SER A 152 -8.38 20.24 -19.25
C SER A 152 -9.41 19.26 -18.70
N ILE A 153 -9.10 18.62 -17.56
CA ILE A 153 -10.01 17.78 -16.78
C ILE A 153 -10.62 18.64 -15.68
N SER A 154 -11.94 18.82 -15.72
CA SER A 154 -12.65 19.61 -14.72
C SER A 154 -12.85 18.83 -13.40
N PRO A 155 -12.67 19.48 -12.24
CA PRO A 155 -13.07 18.91 -10.96
C PRO A 155 -14.59 18.72 -10.87
N SER A 156 -15.02 17.81 -9.99
CA SER A 156 -16.44 17.71 -9.66
C SER A 156 -16.91 18.98 -8.97
N GLU A 157 -18.05 19.54 -9.39
CA GLU A 157 -18.61 20.77 -8.79
C GLU A 157 -18.75 20.69 -7.27
N LYS A 158 -19.00 19.48 -6.74
CA LYS A 158 -19.17 19.25 -5.31
C LYS A 158 -17.91 19.40 -4.46
N ILE A 159 -16.71 19.57 -5.04
CA ILE A 159 -15.50 19.81 -4.22
C ILE A 159 -15.27 21.30 -3.93
N PHE A 160 -16.02 22.19 -4.58
CA PHE A 160 -15.83 23.63 -4.40
C PHE A 160 -16.40 24.07 -3.05
N HIS A 161 -15.56 24.76 -2.27
CA HIS A 161 -15.87 25.26 -0.94
C HIS A 161 -15.40 26.71 -0.76
N GLY A 162 -15.91 27.39 0.27
CA GLY A 162 -15.40 28.70 0.71
C GLY A 162 -14.04 28.58 1.41
N ALA A 163 -13.44 29.70 1.80
CA ALA A 163 -12.18 29.66 2.54
C ALA A 163 -12.37 29.01 3.92
N GLY A 164 -11.80 27.81 4.12
CA GLY A 164 -11.89 27.06 5.37
C GLY A 164 -10.68 27.28 6.29
N HIS A 165 -10.87 27.06 7.59
CA HIS A 165 -9.83 27.16 8.62
C HIS A 165 -9.09 28.52 8.66
N LEU A 166 -9.84 29.62 8.54
CA LEU A 166 -9.33 31.00 8.69
C LEU A 166 -8.89 31.35 10.13
N ASP A 167 -9.07 30.40 11.05
CA ASP A 167 -8.80 30.46 12.47
C ASP A 167 -7.66 29.52 12.91
N ASP A 168 -6.89 28.99 11.95
CA ASP A 168 -5.65 28.28 12.27
C ASP A 168 -4.60 29.24 12.83
N ALA A 169 -3.98 28.98 13.99
CA ALA A 169 -4.31 27.94 14.97
C ALA A 169 -3.96 28.37 16.41
N ALA A 170 -4.65 27.77 17.38
CA ALA A 170 -4.37 27.96 18.80
C ALA A 170 -3.19 27.10 19.29
N SER A 171 -2.56 27.52 20.39
CA SER A 171 -1.57 26.73 21.14
C SER A 171 -2.17 25.40 21.62
N GLN A 172 -1.32 24.43 21.98
CA GLN A 172 -1.78 23.11 22.47
C GLN A 172 -2.81 23.21 23.61
N ASP A 173 -2.60 24.17 24.52
CA ASP A 173 -3.50 24.44 25.65
C ASP A 173 -4.67 25.39 25.32
N GLY A 174 -4.69 25.99 24.12
CA GLY A 174 -5.73 26.90 23.65
C GLY A 174 -5.67 28.31 24.26
N THR A 175 -4.53 28.72 24.80
CA THR A 175 -4.37 30.00 25.51
C THR A 175 -3.76 31.12 24.67
N VAL A 176 -3.02 30.78 23.62
CA VAL A 176 -2.40 31.70 22.67
C VAL A 176 -2.89 31.34 21.27
N HIS A 177 -3.08 32.33 20.41
CA HIS A 177 -3.43 32.12 19.01
C HIS A 177 -2.32 32.64 18.10
N TYR A 178 -2.08 31.92 17.00
CA TYR A 178 -1.08 32.22 15.97
C TYR A 178 -1.80 32.25 14.62
N ASP A 179 -1.44 33.16 13.72
CA ASP A 179 -1.89 33.06 12.33
C ASP A 179 -1.06 32.01 11.60
N LEU A 180 -1.65 30.83 11.41
CA LEU A 180 -1.08 29.71 10.65
C LEU A 180 -2.00 29.34 9.48
N THR A 181 -2.73 30.31 8.94
CA THR A 181 -3.58 30.12 7.76
C THR A 181 -2.75 29.85 6.50
N GLY A 182 -3.32 29.08 5.55
CA GLY A 182 -2.68 28.75 4.28
C GLY A 182 -2.02 27.36 4.23
N GLY A 183 -1.16 27.17 3.22
CA GLY A 183 -0.58 25.85 2.91
C GLY A 183 -1.61 24.89 2.30
N TRP A 184 -1.25 23.62 2.19
CA TRP A 184 -2.12 22.59 1.61
C TRP A 184 -2.63 21.63 2.67
N TYR A 185 -3.89 21.23 2.54
CA TYR A 185 -4.38 20.02 3.19
C TYR A 185 -3.56 18.83 2.69
N ASP A 186 -3.07 18.03 3.64
CA ASP A 186 -2.09 16.98 3.37
C ASP A 186 -2.63 15.90 2.43
N ALA A 187 -3.89 15.51 2.63
CA ALA A 187 -4.49 14.36 1.98
C ALA A 187 -6.02 14.55 1.87
N GLY A 188 -6.77 13.47 2.10
CA GLY A 188 -8.22 13.52 2.28
C GLY A 188 -8.66 14.10 3.62
N ASP A 189 -7.73 14.25 4.56
CA ASP A 189 -7.89 15.06 5.76
C ASP A 189 -7.31 16.47 5.62
N TYR A 190 -7.80 17.36 6.47
CA TYR A 190 -7.43 18.77 6.44
C TYR A 190 -6.23 19.10 7.31
N GLY A 191 -5.44 18.12 7.75
CA GLY A 191 -4.21 18.37 8.48
C GLY A 191 -3.13 19.02 7.62
N THR A 192 -2.24 19.76 8.26
CA THR A 192 -1.03 20.33 7.67
C THR A 192 0.16 19.90 8.51
N TYR A 193 1.04 19.06 7.96
CA TYR A 193 2.07 18.36 8.73
C TYR A 193 3.48 18.81 8.37
N GLY A 194 4.31 19.10 9.38
CA GLY A 194 5.67 19.60 9.19
C GLY A 194 6.54 18.70 8.31
N GLY A 195 6.42 17.39 8.50
CA GLY A 195 7.18 16.41 7.72
C GLY A 195 6.85 16.40 6.22
N ASN A 196 5.69 16.91 5.78
CA ASN A 196 5.32 16.97 4.36
C ASN A 196 5.60 18.33 3.70
N GLN A 197 6.15 19.31 4.44
CA GLN A 197 6.42 20.64 3.89
C GLN A 197 7.57 20.71 2.86
N TRP A 198 8.33 19.62 2.68
CA TRP A 198 9.31 19.46 1.59
C TRP A 198 8.67 19.54 0.18
N VAL A 199 7.35 19.34 0.09
CA VAL A 199 6.58 19.37 -1.16
C VAL A 199 6.70 20.73 -1.86
N GLY A 200 6.68 21.85 -1.12
CA GLY A 200 6.89 23.17 -1.71
C GLY A 200 8.26 23.28 -2.40
N GLY A 201 9.29 22.71 -1.78
CA GLY A 201 10.61 22.59 -2.39
C GLY A 201 10.63 21.68 -3.62
N ASN A 202 9.89 20.58 -3.64
CA ASN A 202 9.76 19.73 -4.83
C ASN A 202 9.11 20.46 -6.02
N ILE A 203 8.08 21.27 -5.76
CA ILE A 203 7.44 22.12 -6.77
C ILE A 203 8.43 23.15 -7.31
N ALA A 204 9.13 23.87 -6.42
CA ALA A 204 10.14 24.85 -6.81
C ALA A 204 11.30 24.22 -7.62
N ILE A 205 11.80 23.05 -7.19
CA ILE A 205 12.84 22.30 -7.92
C ILE A 205 12.35 21.88 -9.31
N THR A 206 11.08 21.49 -9.44
CA THR A 206 10.50 21.14 -10.74
C THR A 206 10.55 22.33 -11.72
N TYR A 207 10.22 23.53 -11.26
CA TYR A 207 10.40 24.75 -12.08
C TYR A 207 11.87 25.06 -12.36
N LEU A 208 12.74 24.95 -11.36
CA LEU A 208 14.18 25.22 -11.52
C LEU A 208 14.84 24.31 -12.56
N ARG A 209 14.43 23.04 -12.63
CA ARG A 209 14.97 22.07 -13.59
C ARG A 209 14.40 22.22 -14.99
N TYR A 210 13.12 22.56 -15.12
CA TYR A 210 12.38 22.41 -16.39
C TYR A 210 11.70 23.67 -16.90
N GLY A 211 11.69 24.77 -16.13
CA GLY A 211 10.98 26.02 -16.46
C GLY A 211 11.48 26.75 -17.70
N ASP A 212 12.60 26.32 -18.29
CA ASP A 212 13.04 26.81 -19.62
C ASP A 212 12.20 26.24 -20.76
N THR A 213 11.46 25.17 -20.51
CA THR A 213 10.49 24.59 -21.45
C THR A 213 9.19 25.39 -21.40
N PRO A 214 8.71 25.98 -22.51
CA PRO A 214 7.50 26.80 -22.52
C PRO A 214 6.26 26.11 -21.96
N GLU A 215 6.09 24.82 -22.26
CA GLU A 215 4.98 23.99 -21.77
C GLU A 215 4.99 23.82 -20.24
N VAL A 216 6.17 23.89 -19.62
CA VAL A 216 6.33 23.79 -18.15
C VAL A 216 6.13 25.14 -17.47
N ALA A 217 6.52 26.23 -18.13
CA ALA A 217 6.36 27.60 -17.63
C ALA A 217 4.99 28.20 -17.99
N PHE A 218 3.93 27.39 -17.96
CA PHE A 218 2.58 27.84 -18.23
C PHE A 218 2.02 28.71 -17.08
N ASP A 219 1.01 29.50 -17.42
CA ASP A 219 0.32 30.48 -16.57
C ASP A 219 -1.17 30.41 -16.91
N ASN A 220 -1.86 29.39 -16.38
CA ASN A 220 -3.26 29.11 -16.70
C ASN A 220 -4.24 29.97 -15.92
N ASP A 221 -3.81 30.61 -14.82
CA ASP A 221 -4.62 31.62 -14.12
C ASP A 221 -4.42 33.05 -14.66
N ALA A 222 -3.49 33.22 -15.61
CA ALA A 222 -3.21 34.44 -16.37
C ALA A 222 -2.80 35.64 -15.50
N ASN A 223 -2.11 35.38 -14.39
CA ASN A 223 -1.61 36.41 -13.48
C ASN A 223 -0.25 37.00 -13.93
N GLY A 224 0.40 36.40 -14.94
CA GLY A 224 1.69 36.81 -15.49
C GLY A 224 2.90 36.09 -14.89
N VAL A 225 2.69 35.10 -14.02
CA VAL A 225 3.68 34.30 -13.30
C VAL A 225 3.49 32.82 -13.66
N PRO A 226 4.56 32.01 -13.80
CA PRO A 226 4.39 30.58 -14.02
C PRO A 226 3.69 29.91 -12.83
N ASP A 227 2.71 29.05 -13.11
CA ASP A 227 1.88 28.41 -12.08
C ASP A 227 2.70 27.60 -11.06
N LEU A 228 3.85 27.03 -11.48
CA LEU A 228 4.77 26.36 -10.56
C LEU A 228 5.41 27.31 -9.54
N VAL A 229 5.68 28.56 -9.94
CA VAL A 229 6.27 29.58 -9.08
C VAL A 229 5.22 30.12 -8.11
N ASP A 230 3.98 30.28 -8.56
CA ASP A 230 2.84 30.62 -7.70
C ASP A 230 2.60 29.57 -6.63
N GLU A 231 2.55 28.30 -7.02
CA GLU A 231 2.31 27.21 -6.06
C GLU A 231 3.47 27.08 -5.06
N ALA A 232 4.72 27.25 -5.50
CA ALA A 232 5.88 27.29 -4.61
C ALA A 232 5.81 28.45 -3.61
N ARG A 233 5.43 29.66 -4.06
CA ARG A 233 5.22 30.82 -3.19
C ARG A 233 4.12 30.56 -2.17
N PHE A 234 2.97 30.07 -2.61
CA PHE A 234 1.81 29.80 -1.75
C PHE A 234 2.16 28.85 -0.58
N GLY A 235 2.87 27.76 -0.86
CA GLY A 235 3.36 26.86 0.19
C GLY A 235 4.38 27.52 1.13
N SER A 236 5.29 28.32 0.57
CA SER A 236 6.33 29.01 1.34
C SER A 236 5.79 30.13 2.24
N GLU A 237 4.69 30.79 1.89
CA GLU A 237 4.03 31.78 2.76
C GLU A 237 3.57 31.14 4.09
N TYR A 238 3.07 29.91 4.07
CA TYR A 238 2.74 29.16 5.30
C TYR A 238 4.00 28.89 6.15
N LEU A 239 5.13 28.57 5.53
CA LEU A 239 6.38 28.34 6.25
C LEU A 239 6.91 29.61 6.92
N LEU A 240 6.75 30.77 6.29
CA LEU A 240 7.13 32.06 6.88
C LEU A 240 6.24 32.41 8.08
N ARG A 241 4.92 32.14 8.02
CA ARG A 241 4.03 32.27 9.19
C ARG A 241 4.44 31.35 10.34
N MET A 242 4.80 30.10 10.04
CA MET A 242 5.31 29.16 11.05
C MET A 242 6.62 29.66 11.68
N LEU A 243 7.52 30.24 10.88
CA LEU A 243 8.76 30.85 11.37
C LEU A 243 8.48 32.04 12.29
N GLU A 244 7.59 32.95 11.88
CA GLU A 244 7.21 34.12 12.68
C GLU A 244 6.62 33.70 14.04
N ALA A 245 5.76 32.68 14.04
CA ALA A 245 5.09 32.22 15.25
C ALA A 245 6.04 31.51 16.24
N PHE A 246 7.07 30.80 15.76
CA PHE A 246 7.81 29.85 16.59
C PHE A 246 9.35 29.89 16.46
N ASP A 247 9.92 30.89 15.79
CA ASP A 247 11.38 31.11 15.69
C ASP A 247 12.14 29.86 15.19
N GLY A 248 11.54 29.13 14.24
CA GLY A 248 12.13 27.99 13.57
C GLY A 248 11.65 26.61 14.07
N ALA A 249 10.96 26.55 15.21
CA ALA A 249 10.28 25.33 15.63
C ALA A 249 9.12 25.01 14.70
N PHE A 250 8.92 23.73 14.36
CA PHE A 250 7.81 23.31 13.50
C PHE A 250 6.78 22.47 14.27
N TRP A 251 5.50 22.77 14.02
CA TRP A 251 4.36 22.06 14.59
C TRP A 251 3.38 21.63 13.50
N ASP A 252 2.72 20.50 13.71
CA ASP A 252 1.60 20.05 12.90
C ASP A 252 0.32 20.79 13.32
N VAL A 253 -0.55 21.11 12.35
CA VAL A 253 -1.95 21.49 12.61
C VAL A 253 -2.82 20.30 12.21
N LYS A 254 -3.39 19.58 13.18
CA LYS A 254 -4.16 18.37 12.89
C LYS A 254 -5.48 18.71 12.20
N GLY A 255 -5.91 17.85 11.27
CA GLY A 255 -7.26 17.91 10.73
C GLY A 255 -8.33 17.75 11.82
N SER A 256 -9.44 18.47 11.68
CA SER A 256 -10.65 18.32 12.48
C SER A 256 -11.80 17.77 11.63
N GLY A 257 -12.92 17.41 12.25
CA GLY A 257 -14.20 17.18 11.55
C GLY A 257 -14.39 15.86 10.78
N GLY A 258 -15.59 15.73 10.20
CA GLY A 258 -16.06 14.57 9.43
C GLY A 258 -15.91 14.76 7.92
N PHE A 259 -16.72 14.05 7.12
CA PHE A 259 -16.80 14.26 5.67
C PHE A 259 -17.69 15.48 5.38
N GLN A 260 -17.12 16.66 5.59
CA GLN A 260 -17.71 17.96 5.31
C GLN A 260 -16.66 18.86 4.67
N HIS A 261 -17.10 19.89 3.96
CA HIS A 261 -16.20 20.91 3.45
C HIS A 261 -15.46 21.67 4.58
N PRO A 262 -14.23 22.15 4.31
CA PRO A 262 -13.39 22.71 5.36
C PRO A 262 -13.91 24.04 5.91
N ASP A 263 -14.71 24.79 5.15
CA ASP A 263 -15.40 26.01 5.60
C ASP A 263 -16.63 25.74 6.50
N ALA A 264 -16.97 24.46 6.71
CA ALA A 264 -17.97 24.02 7.68
C ALA A 264 -17.35 23.34 8.92
N HIS A 265 -16.04 23.16 8.96
CA HIS A 265 -15.35 22.48 10.06
C HIS A 265 -15.12 23.39 11.27
N THR A 266 -14.92 24.68 11.03
CA THR A 266 -14.81 25.73 12.06
C THR A 266 -15.65 26.93 11.65
N ASP A 267 -15.88 27.88 12.57
CA ASP A 267 -16.62 29.11 12.25
C ASP A 267 -15.76 30.18 11.54
N GLY A 268 -14.46 29.93 11.39
CA GLY A 268 -13.51 30.85 10.77
C GLY A 268 -13.19 32.08 11.63
N ILE A 269 -13.58 32.06 12.91
CA ILE A 269 -13.41 33.17 13.85
C ILE A 269 -12.34 32.78 14.86
N VAL A 270 -11.22 33.51 14.85
CA VAL A 270 -10.12 33.32 15.81
C VAL A 270 -10.59 33.44 17.26
N GLY A 271 -10.20 32.45 18.07
CA GLY A 271 -10.32 32.43 19.52
C GLY A 271 -11.62 31.82 20.05
N THR A 272 -12.34 31.06 19.23
CA THR A 272 -13.50 30.29 19.71
C THR A 272 -13.08 28.87 20.15
N SER A 273 -14.05 28.03 20.48
CA SER A 273 -13.78 26.70 21.02
C SER A 273 -13.46 25.65 19.94
N ASP A 274 -13.74 25.95 18.67
CA ASP A 274 -13.53 25.03 17.55
C ASP A 274 -12.22 25.29 16.78
N ASP A 275 -11.48 26.37 17.09
CA ASP A 275 -10.12 26.62 16.63
C ASP A 275 -9.27 25.34 16.69
N ARG A 276 -8.65 25.00 15.57
CA ARG A 276 -7.68 23.91 15.53
C ARG A 276 -6.45 24.28 16.34
N ARG A 277 -5.74 23.25 16.80
CA ARG A 277 -4.57 23.43 17.68
C ARG A 277 -3.33 22.87 17.03
N ILE A 278 -2.22 23.56 17.26
CA ILE A 278 -0.90 23.00 16.99
C ILE A 278 -0.69 21.72 17.81
N SER A 279 0.08 20.80 17.26
CA SER A 279 0.46 19.53 17.87
C SER A 279 1.70 18.97 17.21
N GLY A 280 2.22 17.82 17.66
CA GLY A 280 3.22 17.09 16.89
C GLY A 280 4.51 17.84 16.58
N TYR A 281 5.13 18.51 17.57
CA TYR A 281 6.44 19.14 17.41
C TYR A 281 7.46 18.21 16.74
N GLY A 282 8.19 18.76 15.77
CA GLY A 282 9.14 17.97 14.97
C GLY A 282 10.18 18.77 14.21
N VAL A 283 11.47 18.59 14.55
CA VAL A 283 12.57 19.30 13.87
C VAL A 283 12.86 18.81 12.45
N GLY A 284 12.33 17.65 12.06
CA GLY A 284 12.35 17.20 10.67
C GLY A 284 11.55 18.14 9.75
N GLY A 285 10.45 18.72 10.26
CA GLY A 285 9.69 19.75 9.57
C GLY A 285 10.49 21.04 9.37
N SER A 286 11.22 21.50 10.39
CA SER A 286 12.10 22.67 10.31
C SER A 286 13.15 22.53 9.22
N ALA A 287 13.85 21.39 9.15
CA ALA A 287 14.84 21.14 8.10
C ALA A 287 14.23 21.12 6.68
N LYS A 288 13.05 20.51 6.53
CA LYS A 288 12.32 20.48 5.26
C LYS A 288 11.77 21.84 4.84
N ALA A 289 11.36 22.66 5.81
CA ALA A 289 10.97 24.05 5.57
C ALA A 289 12.16 24.89 5.09
N ALA A 290 13.34 24.71 5.69
CA ALA A 290 14.57 25.39 5.26
C ALA A 290 14.90 25.09 3.80
N GLY A 291 14.92 23.80 3.41
CA GLY A 291 15.18 23.43 2.02
C GLY A 291 14.12 23.93 1.04
N SER A 292 12.85 23.94 1.45
CA SER A 292 11.76 24.41 0.59
C SER A 292 11.81 25.91 0.35
N LEU A 293 12.01 26.71 1.39
CA LEU A 293 12.17 28.16 1.27
C LEU A 293 13.39 28.52 0.41
N ALA A 294 14.52 27.83 0.59
CA ALA A 294 15.71 28.06 -0.22
C ALA A 294 15.47 27.71 -1.71
N ALA A 295 14.77 26.62 -2.00
CA ALA A 295 14.39 26.25 -3.37
C ALA A 295 13.41 27.27 -3.98
N THR A 296 12.42 27.73 -3.22
CA THR A 296 11.45 28.74 -3.67
C THR A 296 12.12 30.07 -3.98
N ALA A 297 13.04 30.56 -3.13
CA ALA A 297 13.80 31.78 -3.39
C ALA A 297 14.53 31.71 -4.74
N ARG A 298 15.26 30.59 -5.00
CA ARG A 298 15.91 30.34 -6.30
C ARG A 298 14.93 30.34 -7.46
N ALA A 299 13.75 29.72 -7.29
CA ALA A 299 12.74 29.64 -8.34
C ALA A 299 12.18 31.03 -8.69
N VAL A 300 11.91 31.87 -7.69
CA VAL A 300 11.48 33.26 -7.88
C VAL A 300 12.57 34.09 -8.55
N GLU A 301 13.82 34.02 -8.07
CA GLU A 301 14.95 34.71 -8.70
C GLU A 301 15.12 34.32 -10.17
N LYS A 302 15.00 33.02 -10.49
CA LYS A 302 15.01 32.54 -11.87
C LYS A 302 13.85 33.12 -12.68
N ALA A 303 12.63 33.12 -12.15
CA ALA A 303 11.47 33.68 -12.85
C ALA A 303 11.64 35.18 -13.14
N ILE A 304 12.17 35.95 -12.18
CA ILE A 304 12.50 37.37 -12.38
C ILE A 304 13.57 37.52 -13.47
N ALA A 305 14.66 36.76 -13.38
CA ALA A 305 15.77 36.82 -14.34
C ALA A 305 15.34 36.46 -15.77
N ASP A 306 14.42 35.52 -15.90
CA ASP A 306 13.85 35.09 -17.19
C ASP A 306 12.74 36.02 -17.70
N GLY A 307 12.39 37.07 -16.94
CA GLY A 307 11.33 38.02 -17.30
C GLY A 307 9.92 37.42 -17.25
N ARG A 308 9.73 36.36 -16.47
CA ARG A 308 8.45 35.67 -16.24
C ARG A 308 7.69 36.20 -15.02
N ILE A 309 8.09 37.36 -14.49
CA ILE A 309 7.34 38.11 -13.47
C ILE A 309 7.00 39.48 -14.07
N PRO A 310 5.75 39.96 -13.98
CA PRO A 310 5.40 41.27 -14.51
C PRO A 310 6.27 42.36 -13.89
N THR A 311 6.73 43.32 -14.70
CA THR A 311 7.66 44.37 -14.23
C THR A 311 7.12 45.17 -13.03
N ALA A 312 5.79 45.29 -12.92
CA ALA A 312 5.14 45.97 -11.80
C ALA A 312 5.30 45.20 -10.46
N ASP A 313 5.46 43.88 -10.53
CA ASP A 313 5.43 43.00 -9.36
C ASP A 313 6.83 42.51 -8.98
N VAL A 314 7.85 42.69 -9.84
CA VAL A 314 9.25 42.27 -9.58
C VAL A 314 9.76 42.72 -8.21
N THR A 315 9.40 43.92 -7.74
CA THR A 315 9.82 44.39 -6.40
C THR A 315 9.20 43.58 -5.27
N ASP A 316 7.93 43.19 -5.37
CA ASP A 316 7.25 42.35 -4.38
C ASP A 316 7.83 40.93 -4.38
N TRP A 317 7.97 40.34 -5.56
CA TRP A 317 8.54 39.00 -5.72
C TRP A 317 10.00 38.92 -5.27
N GLN A 318 10.80 39.95 -5.52
CA GLN A 318 12.16 40.01 -4.99
C GLN A 318 12.16 40.12 -3.47
N ALA A 319 11.28 40.95 -2.88
CA ALA A 319 11.19 41.06 -1.43
C ALA A 319 10.77 39.72 -0.78
N PHE A 320 9.85 38.99 -1.41
CA PHE A 320 9.48 37.65 -0.98
C PHE A 320 10.64 36.65 -1.11
N ALA A 321 11.41 36.70 -2.20
CA ALA A 321 12.59 35.84 -2.36
C ALA A 321 13.64 36.10 -1.27
N ASP A 322 13.90 37.37 -0.96
CA ASP A 322 14.82 37.78 0.12
C ASP A 322 14.31 37.30 1.50
N GLU A 323 13.00 37.38 1.74
CA GLU A 323 12.36 36.88 2.96
C GLU A 323 12.44 35.34 3.06
N ALA A 324 12.21 34.63 1.95
CA ALA A 324 12.36 33.19 1.88
C ALA A 324 13.80 32.74 2.12
N GLU A 325 14.80 33.44 1.57
CA GLU A 325 16.22 33.18 1.89
C GLU A 325 16.50 33.34 3.38
N ALA A 326 16.08 34.46 3.97
CA ALA A 326 16.27 34.71 5.40
C ALA A 326 15.59 33.65 6.26
N GLY A 327 14.37 33.26 5.89
CA GLY A 327 13.62 32.21 6.57
C GLY A 327 14.25 30.83 6.44
N ALA A 328 14.79 30.50 5.27
CA ALA A 328 15.52 29.25 5.04
C ALA A 328 16.73 29.12 5.98
N VAL A 329 17.51 30.20 6.11
CA VAL A 329 18.65 30.27 7.01
C VAL A 329 18.21 30.14 8.47
N ALA A 330 17.13 30.82 8.88
CA ALA A 330 16.63 30.77 10.25
C ALA A 330 16.14 29.36 10.64
N PHE A 331 15.33 28.71 9.79
CA PHE A 331 14.92 27.33 10.04
C PHE A 331 16.12 26.38 10.11
N TYR A 332 17.10 26.51 9.21
CA TYR A 332 18.31 25.69 9.23
C TYR A 332 19.09 25.87 10.54
N GLN A 333 19.31 27.11 10.98
CA GLN A 333 20.00 27.41 12.24
C GLN A 333 19.25 26.83 13.44
N TYR A 334 17.92 26.91 13.44
CA TYR A 334 17.11 26.29 14.49
C TYR A 334 17.32 24.78 14.54
N VAL A 335 17.13 24.08 13.42
CA VAL A 335 17.26 22.61 13.42
C VAL A 335 18.69 22.14 13.72
N ASP A 336 19.71 22.86 13.25
CA ASP A 336 21.10 22.56 13.54
C ASP A 336 21.42 22.65 15.04
N ALA A 337 20.79 23.61 15.74
CA ALA A 337 20.88 23.74 17.19
C ALA A 337 20.04 22.71 17.98
N HIS A 338 19.06 22.07 17.32
CA HIS A 338 18.08 21.17 17.96
C HIS A 338 18.10 19.75 17.37
N ARG A 339 19.26 19.28 16.87
CA ARG A 339 19.41 17.94 16.24
C ARG A 339 18.94 16.75 17.11
N SER A 340 18.88 16.90 18.43
CA SER A 340 18.46 15.86 19.37
C SER A 340 16.95 15.79 19.64
N ASP A 341 16.20 16.77 19.15
CA ASP A 341 14.76 16.87 19.39
C ASP A 341 13.97 15.84 18.58
N PRO A 342 12.69 15.58 18.94
CA PRO A 342 11.84 14.69 18.16
C PRO A 342 11.79 15.11 16.69
N LEU A 343 11.92 14.14 15.78
CA LEU A 343 11.85 14.43 14.34
C LEU A 343 10.46 14.93 13.93
N GLY A 344 9.39 14.40 14.53
CA GLY A 344 7.99 14.70 14.19
C GLY A 344 7.34 13.64 13.32
N GLY A 345 6.04 13.82 13.03
CA GLY A 345 5.31 13.04 12.04
C GLY A 345 5.87 13.24 10.63
N TYR A 346 5.64 12.29 9.72
CA TYR A 346 6.11 12.34 8.31
C TYR A 346 7.60 12.72 8.14
N SER A 347 8.42 12.43 9.14
CA SER A 347 9.86 12.74 9.11
C SER A 347 10.67 11.60 8.53
N THR A 348 11.96 11.88 8.30
CA THR A 348 12.88 10.95 7.64
C THR A 348 13.09 9.69 8.50
N THR A 349 12.51 8.58 8.05
CA THR A 349 12.70 7.26 8.68
C THR A 349 13.98 6.57 8.20
N ARG A 350 14.75 7.24 7.32
CA ARG A 350 16.07 6.84 6.82
C ARG A 350 17.07 7.95 7.14
N GLY A 351 18.21 7.60 7.73
CA GLY A 351 19.28 8.57 8.06
C GLY A 351 18.97 9.57 9.18
N GLY A 352 17.75 9.60 9.74
CA GLY A 352 17.39 10.51 10.83
C GLY A 352 17.46 11.98 10.42
N ILE A 353 17.82 12.86 11.36
CA ILE A 353 17.84 14.32 11.13
C ILE A 353 18.83 14.74 10.04
N GLU A 354 19.97 14.05 9.92
CA GLU A 354 20.99 14.33 8.90
C GLU A 354 20.42 14.22 7.47
N ASN A 355 19.45 13.33 7.27
CA ASN A 355 18.77 13.20 5.99
C ASN A 355 17.91 14.43 5.65
N SER A 356 17.18 14.98 6.63
CA SER A 356 16.39 16.20 6.42
C SER A 356 17.30 17.43 6.27
N LEU A 357 18.39 17.50 7.04
CA LEU A 357 19.41 18.55 6.93
C LEU A 357 20.10 18.54 5.57
N LEU A 358 20.40 17.37 5.00
CA LEU A 358 20.97 17.24 3.67
C LEU A 358 20.15 18.01 2.62
N PHE A 359 18.82 17.96 2.70
CA PHE A 359 17.95 18.72 1.81
C PHE A 359 18.13 20.24 1.98
N ALA A 360 18.10 20.71 3.22
CA ALA A 360 18.32 22.13 3.54
C ALA A 360 19.70 22.62 3.06
N GLU A 361 20.76 21.88 3.38
CA GLU A 361 22.14 22.21 3.05
C GLU A 361 22.36 22.29 1.54
N VAL A 362 21.80 21.34 0.77
CA VAL A 362 21.91 21.39 -0.70
C VAL A 362 21.22 22.62 -1.25
N GLN A 363 19.98 22.90 -0.83
CA GLN A 363 19.23 24.05 -1.36
C GLN A 363 19.86 25.38 -0.94
N LEU A 364 20.32 25.51 0.31
CA LEU A 364 21.04 26.69 0.79
C LEU A 364 22.38 26.88 0.09
N HIS A 365 23.11 25.80 -0.22
CA HIS A 365 24.32 25.91 -1.03
C HIS A 365 24.03 26.46 -2.43
N LEU A 366 22.99 25.93 -3.09
CA LEU A 366 22.62 26.34 -4.43
C LEU A 366 22.05 27.77 -4.50
N LEU A 367 21.47 28.26 -3.41
CA LEU A 367 20.99 29.64 -3.28
C LEU A 367 22.14 30.62 -2.97
N THR A 368 22.92 30.34 -1.92
CA THR A 368 23.88 31.31 -1.35
C THR A 368 25.30 31.19 -1.90
N GLY A 369 25.64 30.04 -2.48
CA GLY A 369 27.02 29.70 -2.86
C GLY A 369 27.96 29.39 -1.69
N ASP A 370 27.50 29.39 -0.43
CA ASP A 370 28.35 29.08 0.71
C ASP A 370 28.82 27.60 0.66
N ALA A 371 30.13 27.41 0.62
CA ALA A 371 30.75 26.10 0.54
C ALA A 371 30.62 25.28 1.84
N ALA A 372 30.29 25.89 2.97
CA ALA A 372 30.09 25.19 4.24
C ALA A 372 28.89 24.22 4.17
N TYR A 373 27.77 24.67 3.60
CA TYR A 373 26.60 23.80 3.39
C TYR A 373 26.92 22.61 2.48
N ARG A 374 27.60 22.85 1.35
CA ARG A 374 28.05 21.76 0.46
C ARG A 374 28.99 20.78 1.17
N ALA A 375 29.91 21.28 1.99
CA ALA A 375 30.83 20.42 2.73
C ALA A 375 30.09 19.52 3.74
N SER A 376 29.06 20.04 4.42
CA SER A 376 28.19 19.26 5.30
C SER A 376 27.40 18.21 4.51
N ALA A 377 26.77 18.61 3.41
CA ALA A 377 26.02 17.72 2.53
C ALA A 377 26.88 16.57 1.98
N GLU A 378 28.09 16.87 1.47
CA GLU A 378 29.03 15.86 0.98
C GLU A 378 29.52 14.92 2.10
N ALA A 379 29.65 15.39 3.35
CA ALA A 379 29.99 14.54 4.49
C ALA A 379 28.85 13.57 4.83
N THR A 380 27.60 14.03 4.81
CA THR A 380 26.40 13.19 5.00
C THR A 380 26.27 12.15 3.88
N ILE A 381 26.49 12.54 2.62
CA ILE A 381 26.49 11.63 1.47
C ILE A 381 27.58 10.56 1.63
N ALA A 382 28.80 10.94 2.01
CA ALA A 382 29.91 10.01 2.21
C ALA A 382 29.66 9.03 3.38
N ALA A 383 28.90 9.45 4.40
CA ALA A 383 28.51 8.61 5.54
C ALA A 383 27.28 7.73 5.27
N THR A 384 26.56 7.95 4.16
CA THR A 384 25.33 7.22 3.85
C THR A 384 25.61 5.76 3.54
N GLU A 385 25.00 4.85 4.30
CA GLU A 385 25.11 3.42 4.05
C GLU A 385 24.34 2.99 2.79
N TYR A 386 24.92 2.06 2.03
CA TYR A 386 24.29 1.45 0.84
C TYR A 386 23.38 0.26 1.18
N SER A 387 23.02 0.11 2.45
CA SER A 387 22.18 -0.99 2.96
C SER A 387 20.69 -0.75 2.66
N ILE A 388 20.27 0.52 2.55
CA ILE A 388 18.90 0.92 2.22
C ILE A 388 18.91 1.83 0.99
N LEU A 389 18.51 1.28 -0.15
CA LEU A 389 18.38 2.00 -1.43
C LEU A 389 16.96 2.56 -1.56
N SER A 390 16.64 3.54 -0.69
CA SER A 390 15.31 4.18 -0.61
C SER A 390 15.03 5.11 -1.79
N ASN A 391 13.82 5.66 -1.89
CA ASN A 391 13.43 6.68 -2.87
C ASN A 391 13.07 8.02 -2.20
N THR A 392 13.02 9.08 -3.01
CA THR A 392 12.57 10.42 -2.60
C THR A 392 11.09 10.42 -2.24
N ASN A 393 10.79 10.53 -0.95
CA ASN A 393 9.49 10.87 -0.39
C ASN A 393 9.71 11.36 1.05
N TYR A 394 8.68 11.70 1.81
CA TYR A 394 8.81 12.25 3.18
C TYR A 394 9.75 11.44 4.10
N TRP A 395 9.93 10.13 3.85
CA TRP A 395 10.84 9.28 4.61
C TRP A 395 12.33 9.44 4.28
N ASP A 396 12.71 10.01 3.13
CA ASP A 396 14.09 10.14 2.66
C ASP A 396 14.22 11.22 1.58
N MET A 397 15.02 12.26 1.86
CA MET A 397 15.33 13.36 0.94
C MET A 397 16.66 13.19 0.21
N ALA A 398 17.42 12.12 0.48
CA ALA A 398 18.77 11.96 -0.03
C ALA A 398 18.85 11.85 -1.56
N PRO A 399 18.03 11.05 -2.27
CA PRO A 399 18.17 10.91 -3.72
C PRO A 399 17.94 12.23 -4.47
N LEU A 400 16.88 12.98 -4.12
CA LEU A 400 16.61 14.32 -4.64
C LEU A 400 17.77 15.29 -4.35
N SER A 401 18.24 15.33 -3.10
CA SER A 401 19.31 16.24 -2.67
C SER A 401 20.63 15.93 -3.38
N MET A 402 20.96 14.64 -3.55
CA MET A 402 22.13 14.20 -4.30
C MET A 402 22.04 14.59 -5.78
N ALA A 403 20.87 14.45 -6.40
CA ALA A 403 20.66 14.82 -7.79
C ALA A 403 20.79 16.35 -8.01
N GLU A 404 20.25 17.16 -7.10
CA GLU A 404 20.37 18.62 -7.12
C GLU A 404 21.82 19.09 -6.86
N LEU A 405 22.54 18.43 -5.95
CA LEU A 405 23.92 18.80 -5.63
C LEU A 405 24.91 18.38 -6.71
N TYR A 406 24.64 17.32 -7.47
CA TYR A 406 25.59 16.72 -8.41
C TYR A 406 26.34 17.74 -9.29
N PRO A 407 25.68 18.71 -9.96
CA PRO A 407 26.39 19.68 -10.80
C PRO A 407 27.44 20.52 -10.05
N ALA A 408 27.15 20.87 -8.79
CA ALA A 408 27.97 21.73 -7.92
C ALA A 408 28.90 20.96 -6.96
N ALA A 409 28.80 19.64 -6.87
CA ALA A 409 29.62 18.80 -6.00
C ALA A 409 31.12 18.79 -6.38
N THR A 410 31.99 18.49 -5.41
CA THR A 410 33.40 18.14 -5.66
C THR A 410 33.52 16.92 -6.56
N ALA A 411 34.71 16.67 -7.11
CA ALA A 411 34.99 15.42 -7.83
C ALA A 411 34.70 14.15 -6.99
N THR A 412 35.01 14.19 -5.68
CA THR A 412 34.69 13.10 -4.75
C THR A 412 33.18 12.99 -4.55
N GLY A 413 32.50 14.10 -4.25
CA GLY A 413 31.05 14.15 -4.09
C GLY A 413 30.30 13.64 -5.32
N LYS A 414 30.71 14.04 -6.53
CA LYS A 414 30.15 13.51 -7.80
C LYS A 414 30.29 11.99 -7.90
N THR A 415 31.43 11.45 -7.49
CA THR A 415 31.69 10.01 -7.52
C THR A 415 30.79 9.26 -6.53
N ASP A 416 30.63 9.78 -5.31
CA ASP A 416 29.80 9.15 -4.29
C ASP A 416 28.30 9.25 -4.64
N ILE A 417 27.85 10.41 -5.12
CA ILE A 417 26.49 10.62 -5.64
C ILE A 417 26.18 9.66 -6.78
N GLN A 418 27.02 9.62 -7.82
CA GLN A 418 26.79 8.76 -8.97
C GLN A 418 26.72 7.29 -8.55
N ARG A 419 27.61 6.86 -7.64
CA ARG A 419 27.60 5.49 -7.11
C ARG A 419 26.31 5.16 -6.36
N TYR A 420 25.79 6.08 -5.55
CA TYR A 420 24.54 5.86 -4.82
C TYR A 420 23.34 5.79 -5.77
N LEU A 421 23.18 6.80 -6.62
CA LEU A 421 22.04 6.88 -7.54
C LEU A 421 22.06 5.73 -8.57
N GLU A 422 23.22 5.27 -9.03
CA GLU A 422 23.33 4.10 -9.91
C GLU A 422 22.86 2.83 -9.22
N LYS A 423 23.26 2.61 -7.95
CA LYS A 423 22.80 1.45 -7.17
C LYS A 423 21.29 1.51 -6.91
N GLN A 424 20.75 2.68 -6.63
CA GLN A 424 19.32 2.88 -6.47
C GLN A 424 18.56 2.58 -7.76
N LEU A 425 19.08 3.02 -8.93
CA LEU A 425 18.51 2.67 -10.22
C LEU A 425 18.56 1.15 -10.46
N ASP A 426 19.69 0.50 -10.22
CA ASP A 426 19.81 -0.96 -10.39
C ASP A 426 18.82 -1.72 -9.47
N TYR A 427 18.58 -1.21 -8.26
CA TYR A 427 17.53 -1.72 -7.37
C TYR A 427 16.14 -1.56 -7.98
N PHE A 428 15.78 -0.37 -8.46
CA PHE A 428 14.47 -0.12 -9.06
C PHE A 428 14.25 -0.96 -10.33
N LEU A 429 15.25 -1.03 -11.21
CA LEU A 429 15.19 -1.83 -12.44
C LEU A 429 14.97 -3.31 -12.13
N SER A 430 15.74 -3.87 -11.19
CA SER A 430 15.64 -5.30 -10.89
C SER A 430 14.36 -5.68 -10.13
N THR A 431 13.83 -4.78 -9.29
CA THR A 431 12.56 -4.97 -8.56
C THR A 431 11.30 -4.65 -9.36
N THR A 432 11.44 -4.16 -10.60
CA THR A 432 10.33 -3.95 -11.55
C THR A 432 10.32 -4.95 -12.70
N ASP A 433 11.42 -5.68 -12.90
CA ASP A 433 11.58 -6.70 -13.94
C ASP A 433 11.12 -8.09 -13.50
N ASP A 434 10.86 -8.31 -12.21
CA ASP A 434 10.26 -9.54 -11.69
C ASP A 434 8.73 -9.60 -11.88
N THR A 435 8.13 -8.53 -12.42
CA THR A 435 6.74 -8.50 -12.90
C THR A 435 6.67 -7.94 -14.34
N PRO A 436 5.68 -8.35 -15.15
CA PRO A 436 5.54 -7.84 -16.51
C PRO A 436 5.03 -6.39 -16.54
N TYR A 437 4.43 -5.91 -15.44
CA TYR A 437 3.72 -4.64 -15.36
C TYR A 437 4.63 -3.43 -15.11
N GLY A 438 5.87 -3.63 -14.67
CA GLY A 438 6.82 -2.54 -14.42
C GLY A 438 6.59 -1.80 -13.08
N VAL A 439 5.93 -2.43 -12.13
CA VAL A 439 5.73 -1.91 -10.76
C VAL A 439 6.84 -2.40 -9.83
N VAL A 440 7.22 -1.58 -8.85
CA VAL A 440 8.13 -2.03 -7.80
C VAL A 440 7.45 -3.11 -6.96
N ASN A 441 8.07 -4.27 -6.83
CA ASN A 441 7.49 -5.41 -6.10
C ASN A 441 7.62 -5.24 -4.57
N GLN A 442 6.87 -4.26 -4.02
CA GLN A 442 6.87 -3.84 -2.62
C GLN A 442 5.44 -3.61 -2.09
N PHE A 443 4.62 -4.65 -2.05
CA PHE A 443 3.26 -4.54 -1.54
C PHE A 443 3.22 -4.60 -0.01
N LYS A 444 2.50 -3.66 0.62
CA LYS A 444 2.37 -3.52 2.08
C LYS A 444 0.91 -3.28 2.48
N ASN A 445 0.68 -2.73 3.66
CA ASN A 445 -0.63 -2.27 4.16
C ASN A 445 -0.95 -0.82 3.76
N PHE A 446 -0.17 -0.24 2.85
CA PHE A 446 -0.46 1.01 2.17
C PHE A 446 -0.07 0.84 0.70
N GLY A 447 -0.75 1.55 -0.19
CA GLY A 447 -0.69 1.30 -1.62
C GLY A 447 0.70 1.50 -2.25
N VAL A 448 1.04 0.63 -3.21
CA VAL A 448 2.38 0.57 -3.82
C VAL A 448 2.73 1.78 -4.69
N ASN A 449 1.75 2.59 -5.14
CA ASN A 449 2.00 3.70 -6.04
C ASN A 449 2.86 4.78 -5.38
N GLU A 450 2.75 4.97 -4.06
CA GLU A 450 3.52 5.96 -3.31
C GLU A 450 5.04 5.73 -3.44
N PRO A 451 5.62 4.57 -3.03
CA PRO A 451 7.04 4.32 -3.27
C PRO A 451 7.36 4.14 -4.76
N HIS A 452 6.44 3.59 -5.56
CA HIS A 452 6.69 3.33 -6.98
C HIS A 452 6.98 4.61 -7.76
N ILE A 453 6.11 5.61 -7.65
CA ILE A 453 6.24 6.84 -8.42
C ILE A 453 7.40 7.72 -7.92
N SER A 454 7.73 7.61 -6.64
CA SER A 454 8.96 8.19 -6.08
C SER A 454 10.22 7.61 -6.74
N TYR A 455 10.32 6.28 -6.92
CA TYR A 455 11.43 5.68 -7.67
C TYR A 455 11.43 6.08 -9.14
N VAL A 456 10.26 6.23 -9.77
CA VAL A 456 10.14 6.72 -11.15
C VAL A 456 10.75 8.12 -11.28
N ALA A 457 10.42 9.04 -10.38
CA ALA A 457 10.98 10.40 -10.41
C ALA A 457 12.51 10.42 -10.14
N ASP A 458 13.00 9.55 -9.25
CA ASP A 458 14.44 9.40 -9.01
C ASP A 458 15.17 8.84 -10.25
N ALA A 459 14.59 7.85 -10.92
CA ALA A 459 15.14 7.29 -12.15
C ALA A 459 15.18 8.34 -13.28
N LEU A 460 14.18 9.22 -13.36
CA LEU A 460 14.18 10.33 -14.31
C LEU A 460 15.32 11.32 -14.03
N ARG A 461 15.51 11.71 -12.77
CA ARG A 461 16.65 12.55 -12.35
C ARG A 461 18.00 11.89 -12.65
N TYR A 462 18.11 10.58 -12.46
CA TYR A 462 19.31 9.83 -12.85
C TYR A 462 19.55 9.89 -14.36
N TYR A 463 18.50 9.68 -15.16
CA TYR A 463 18.58 9.79 -16.62
C TYR A 463 19.08 11.17 -17.06
N GLU A 464 18.57 12.24 -16.46
CA GLU A 464 18.99 13.61 -16.77
C GLU A 464 20.48 13.86 -16.51
N LEU A 465 21.01 13.30 -15.41
CA LEU A 465 22.41 13.49 -15.02
C LEU A 465 23.38 12.64 -15.85
N PHE A 466 22.98 11.43 -16.26
CA PHE A 466 23.90 10.43 -16.80
C PHE A 466 23.54 9.90 -18.19
N GLY A 467 22.38 10.23 -18.73
CA GLY A 467 21.91 9.81 -20.06
C GLY A 467 21.64 8.32 -20.21
N ASP A 468 21.49 7.58 -19.11
CA ASP A 468 21.29 6.12 -19.13
C ASP A 468 19.87 5.75 -19.59
N GLN A 469 19.77 5.26 -20.83
CA GLN A 469 18.50 4.88 -21.45
C GLN A 469 17.76 3.74 -20.72
N ARG A 470 18.43 2.99 -19.83
CA ARG A 470 17.75 2.01 -18.96
C ARG A 470 16.75 2.70 -18.03
N ALA A 471 17.13 3.86 -17.49
CA ALA A 471 16.30 4.63 -16.58
C ALA A 471 15.06 5.19 -17.29
N LEU A 472 15.20 5.80 -18.47
CA LEU A 472 14.07 6.35 -19.22
C LEU A 472 13.01 5.29 -19.55
N LYS A 473 13.43 4.09 -19.93
CA LYS A 473 12.49 2.96 -20.15
C LYS A 473 11.74 2.58 -18.87
N ALA A 474 12.43 2.55 -17.73
CA ALA A 474 11.81 2.25 -16.44
C ALA A 474 10.79 3.32 -16.04
N VAL A 475 11.12 4.59 -16.29
CA VAL A 475 10.21 5.73 -16.08
C VAL A 475 8.92 5.55 -16.89
N GLN A 476 9.05 5.30 -18.20
CA GLN A 476 7.90 5.09 -19.08
C GLN A 476 7.03 3.92 -18.62
N ARG A 477 7.63 2.76 -18.31
CA ARG A 477 6.89 1.59 -17.81
C ARG A 477 6.18 1.88 -16.48
N GLY A 478 6.83 2.60 -15.57
CA GLY A 478 6.24 2.98 -14.29
C GLY A 478 5.06 3.94 -14.43
N LEU A 479 5.13 4.89 -15.36
CA LEU A 479 3.97 5.73 -15.69
C LEU A 479 2.82 4.90 -16.27
N TYR A 480 3.11 3.97 -17.18
CA TYR A 480 2.06 3.13 -17.75
C TYR A 480 1.34 2.30 -16.67
N TRP A 481 2.05 1.82 -15.65
CA TRP A 481 1.44 1.14 -14.50
C TRP A 481 0.38 2.01 -13.83
N VAL A 482 0.72 3.25 -13.46
CA VAL A 482 -0.21 4.13 -12.72
C VAL A 482 -1.41 4.57 -13.57
N PHE A 483 -1.23 4.64 -14.89
CA PHE A 483 -2.26 5.04 -15.84
C PHE A 483 -3.06 3.88 -16.46
N GLY A 484 -2.90 2.64 -15.99
CA GLY A 484 -3.80 1.53 -16.36
C GLY A 484 -3.17 0.29 -16.97
N ASN A 485 -1.86 0.26 -17.24
CA ASN A 485 -1.14 -0.96 -17.66
C ASN A 485 -0.85 -1.87 -16.45
N ASN A 486 -1.92 -2.27 -15.77
CA ASN A 486 -1.95 -3.09 -14.57
C ASN A 486 -3.10 -4.11 -14.68
N PRO A 487 -3.12 -5.20 -13.89
CA PRO A 487 -4.15 -6.25 -14.03
C PRO A 487 -5.57 -5.78 -13.69
N TRP A 488 -5.72 -4.67 -12.96
CA TRP A 488 -7.00 -4.03 -12.72
C TRP A 488 -7.43 -3.11 -13.87
N GLY A 489 -6.60 -2.87 -14.89
CA GLY A 489 -6.87 -1.98 -16.02
C GLY A 489 -7.40 -0.61 -15.64
N THR A 490 -7.09 -0.12 -14.44
CA THR A 490 -7.62 1.11 -13.89
C THR A 490 -6.50 2.12 -13.78
N SER A 491 -6.76 3.36 -14.20
CA SER A 491 -5.91 4.50 -13.87
C SER A 491 -6.14 4.91 -12.42
N TRP A 492 -5.07 4.98 -11.63
CA TRP A 492 -5.14 5.46 -10.24
C TRP A 492 -5.01 6.99 -10.14
N VAL A 493 -5.05 7.68 -11.27
CA VAL A 493 -5.01 9.14 -11.36
C VAL A 493 -6.41 9.65 -11.69
N SER A 494 -7.01 10.36 -10.75
CA SER A 494 -8.42 10.79 -10.84
C SER A 494 -8.67 11.64 -12.08
N GLY A 495 -9.67 11.24 -12.87
CA GLY A 495 -10.09 11.91 -14.10
C GLY A 495 -9.26 11.58 -15.35
N VAL A 496 -8.12 10.90 -15.21
CA VAL A 496 -7.25 10.56 -16.34
C VAL A 496 -7.53 9.13 -16.83
N GLY A 497 -8.03 8.99 -18.04
CA GLY A 497 -8.38 7.71 -18.67
C GLY A 497 -9.88 7.42 -18.69
N GLU A 498 -10.29 6.39 -19.43
CA GLU A 498 -11.71 5.97 -19.55
C GLU A 498 -12.21 5.26 -18.28
N ASP A 499 -11.31 4.50 -17.62
CA ASP A 499 -11.53 3.82 -16.36
C ASP A 499 -10.50 4.29 -15.32
N SER A 500 -10.80 5.41 -14.65
CA SER A 500 -10.02 5.96 -13.55
C SER A 500 -10.72 5.78 -12.21
N VAL A 501 -9.94 5.77 -11.12
CA VAL A 501 -10.45 5.79 -9.74
C VAL A 501 -11.48 6.91 -9.53
N ARG A 502 -12.58 6.60 -8.84
CA ARG A 502 -13.69 7.54 -8.57
C ARG A 502 -13.93 7.76 -7.10
N PHE A 503 -13.75 6.75 -6.24
CA PHE A 503 -14.08 6.90 -4.83
C PHE A 503 -12.86 7.31 -4.01
N LEU A 504 -12.39 8.53 -4.24
CA LEU A 504 -11.27 9.09 -3.47
C LEU A 504 -11.62 9.15 -1.97
N HIS A 505 -10.66 8.82 -1.12
CA HIS A 505 -10.78 9.07 0.31
C HIS A 505 -10.52 10.55 0.57
N THR A 506 -11.57 11.38 0.54
CA THR A 506 -11.45 12.81 0.80
C THR A 506 -12.70 13.37 1.45
N ARG A 507 -12.50 14.29 2.41
CA ARG A 507 -13.60 15.04 3.05
C ARG A 507 -14.24 16.06 2.11
N LEU A 508 -13.57 16.39 1.00
CA LEU A 508 -14.14 17.20 -0.09
C LEU A 508 -15.30 16.49 -0.81
N ASP A 509 -15.48 15.19 -0.60
CA ASP A 509 -16.69 14.48 -1.03
C ASP A 509 -17.65 14.28 0.16
N GLU A 510 -18.55 15.25 0.38
CA GLU A 510 -19.59 15.15 1.42
C GLU A 510 -20.56 13.96 1.17
N GLU A 511 -20.58 13.40 -0.04
CA GLU A 511 -21.39 12.23 -0.40
C GLU A 511 -20.65 10.90 -0.22
N ALA A 512 -19.39 10.90 0.25
CA ALA A 512 -18.57 9.68 0.30
C ALA A 512 -19.19 8.55 1.14
N GLN A 513 -19.97 8.90 2.17
CA GLN A 513 -20.70 7.94 3.01
C GLN A 513 -22.10 7.60 2.48
N SER A 514 -22.55 8.22 1.40
CA SER A 514 -23.83 7.93 0.77
C SER A 514 -23.76 6.67 -0.09
N GLN A 515 -24.72 5.75 0.08
CA GLN A 515 -24.84 4.57 -0.77
C GLN A 515 -25.19 4.90 -2.22
N THR A 516 -25.67 6.12 -2.49
CA THR A 516 -25.95 6.61 -3.85
C THR A 516 -24.82 7.49 -4.42
N GLY A 517 -23.74 7.70 -3.66
CA GLY A 517 -22.58 8.46 -4.13
C GLY A 517 -21.95 7.80 -5.36
N THR A 518 -21.53 8.62 -6.33
CA THR A 518 -20.97 8.14 -7.61
C THR A 518 -19.45 8.37 -7.73
N GLY A 519 -18.83 8.81 -6.64
CA GLY A 519 -17.42 9.21 -6.57
C GLY A 519 -17.23 10.70 -6.78
N VAL A 520 -15.97 11.11 -6.88
CA VAL A 520 -15.51 12.49 -7.02
C VAL A 520 -14.30 12.53 -7.95
N VAL A 521 -14.19 13.60 -8.73
CA VAL A 521 -13.02 13.90 -9.56
C VAL A 521 -12.26 15.05 -8.91
N LEU A 522 -11.05 14.76 -8.47
CA LEU A 522 -10.01 15.74 -8.12
C LEU A 522 -8.91 15.60 -9.18
N PRO A 523 -8.87 16.45 -10.22
CA PRO A 523 -8.05 16.22 -11.40
C PRO A 523 -6.58 15.97 -11.04
N GLY A 524 -6.01 14.89 -11.58
CA GLY A 524 -4.61 14.55 -11.38
C GLY A 524 -4.27 13.88 -10.06
N ALA A 525 -5.21 13.74 -9.12
CA ALA A 525 -4.94 13.13 -7.82
C ALA A 525 -4.56 11.64 -7.96
N LEU A 526 -3.33 11.29 -7.61
CA LEU A 526 -2.83 9.91 -7.57
C LEU A 526 -3.18 9.26 -6.23
N VAL A 527 -3.94 8.17 -6.27
CA VAL A 527 -4.16 7.33 -5.08
C VAL A 527 -3.03 6.33 -4.87
N SER A 528 -2.80 5.95 -3.61
CA SER A 528 -1.74 4.99 -3.25
C SER A 528 -1.90 3.62 -3.92
N GLY A 529 -3.13 3.17 -4.21
CA GLY A 529 -3.39 2.00 -5.05
C GLY A 529 -3.16 0.64 -4.38
N PRO A 530 -2.66 -0.39 -5.11
CA PRO A 530 -2.68 -1.77 -4.63
C PRO A 530 -1.91 -2.04 -3.35
N ASN A 531 -2.55 -2.78 -2.44
CA ASN A 531 -2.00 -3.26 -1.19
C ASN A 531 -1.61 -4.74 -1.30
N ALA A 532 -0.91 -5.28 -0.30
CA ALA A 532 -0.59 -6.70 -0.24
C ALA A 532 -1.84 -7.57 -0.04
N LYS A 533 -2.84 -7.07 0.70
CA LYS A 533 -4.14 -7.70 0.95
C LYS A 533 -5.21 -6.62 1.03
N ASP A 534 -6.46 -7.02 0.87
CA ASP A 534 -7.64 -6.29 1.34
C ASP A 534 -7.50 -6.00 2.84
N PRO A 535 -7.52 -4.73 3.27
CA PRO A 535 -7.42 -4.41 4.69
C PRO A 535 -8.61 -4.92 5.52
N LEU A 536 -9.75 -5.25 4.88
CA LEU A 536 -10.90 -5.88 5.53
C LEU A 536 -10.86 -7.41 5.53
N ASP A 537 -9.99 -8.02 4.73
CA ASP A 537 -9.88 -9.47 4.59
C ASP A 537 -8.44 -9.92 4.34
N ALA A 538 -7.78 -10.40 5.40
CA ALA A 538 -6.42 -10.92 5.31
C ALA A 538 -6.28 -12.21 4.45
N ARG A 539 -7.40 -12.82 4.02
CA ARG A 539 -7.46 -13.98 3.10
C ARG A 539 -7.74 -13.62 1.65
N SER A 540 -7.90 -12.33 1.35
CA SER A 540 -8.02 -11.83 -0.02
C SER A 540 -6.84 -12.22 -0.92
N ALA A 541 -7.02 -12.02 -2.23
CA ALA A 541 -5.95 -12.13 -3.21
C ALA A 541 -4.76 -11.23 -2.83
N SER A 542 -3.57 -11.57 -3.34
CA SER A 542 -2.35 -10.82 -3.10
C SER A 542 -1.58 -10.69 -4.41
N PRO A 543 -1.29 -9.47 -4.90
CA PRO A 543 -1.73 -8.17 -4.36
C PRO A 543 -3.24 -7.92 -4.53
N TRP A 544 -3.75 -6.84 -3.93
CA TRP A 544 -5.16 -6.51 -3.91
C TRP A 544 -5.44 -5.03 -4.16
N TYR A 545 -6.48 -4.74 -4.94
CA TYR A 545 -7.07 -3.41 -5.10
C TYR A 545 -8.55 -3.52 -5.47
N ALA A 546 -9.35 -2.57 -4.99
CA ALA A 546 -10.69 -2.29 -5.51
C ALA A 546 -11.05 -0.82 -5.26
N ASP A 547 -11.69 -0.17 -6.23
CA ASP A 547 -12.23 1.18 -6.07
C ASP A 547 -13.55 1.14 -5.27
N ARG A 548 -13.43 0.98 -3.95
CA ARG A 548 -14.57 0.91 -3.04
C ARG A 548 -14.97 2.30 -2.55
N PRO A 549 -16.27 2.62 -2.42
CA PRO A 549 -16.72 3.81 -1.71
C PRO A 549 -16.47 3.73 -0.21
N VAL A 550 -16.31 4.87 0.46
CA VAL A 550 -16.06 4.97 1.91
C VAL A 550 -17.12 4.22 2.73
N TRP A 551 -18.40 4.24 2.34
CA TRP A 551 -19.44 3.52 3.09
C TRP A 551 -19.28 1.99 3.10
N GLN A 552 -18.51 1.40 2.17
CA GLN A 552 -18.16 -0.03 2.17
C GLN A 552 -16.92 -0.34 3.01
N ASP A 553 -16.07 0.65 3.25
CA ASP A 553 -14.83 0.52 4.03
C ASP A 553 -14.51 1.85 4.74
N SER A 554 -15.29 2.17 5.78
CA SER A 554 -15.19 3.46 6.46
C SER A 554 -13.96 3.60 7.37
N GLY A 555 -13.22 2.52 7.57
CA GLY A 555 -12.08 2.48 8.50
C GLY A 555 -10.72 2.41 7.83
N GLN A 556 -10.63 1.83 6.62
CA GLN A 556 -9.34 1.49 6.01
C GLN A 556 -9.24 1.79 4.51
N GLN A 557 -10.27 2.39 3.89
CA GLN A 557 -10.26 2.74 2.46
C GLN A 557 -9.14 3.71 2.08
N TRP A 558 -8.72 4.55 3.03
CA TRP A 558 -7.60 5.46 2.89
C TRP A 558 -6.28 4.77 2.51
N ARG A 559 -6.11 3.47 2.84
CA ARG A 559 -4.89 2.72 2.54
C ARG A 559 -4.63 2.51 1.03
N TYR A 560 -5.64 2.68 0.18
CA TYR A 560 -5.55 2.40 -1.26
C TYR A 560 -6.21 3.45 -2.15
N ASN A 561 -7.18 4.22 -1.63
CA ASN A 561 -7.92 5.23 -2.40
C ASN A 561 -7.69 6.67 -1.91
N GLU A 562 -6.73 6.91 -1.01
CA GLU A 562 -6.32 8.25 -0.61
C GLU A 562 -5.13 8.75 -1.45
N TYR A 563 -5.20 10.03 -1.80
CA TYR A 563 -4.10 10.81 -2.36
C TYR A 563 -3.43 11.64 -1.26
N SER A 564 -2.24 12.17 -1.49
CA SER A 564 -1.65 13.18 -0.60
C SER A 564 -0.71 14.10 -1.35
N VAL A 565 -0.38 15.24 -0.75
CA VAL A 565 0.60 16.20 -1.25
C VAL A 565 1.95 15.55 -1.54
N SER A 566 2.32 14.52 -0.76
CA SER A 566 3.60 13.79 -0.88
C SER A 566 3.51 12.57 -1.81
N ILE A 567 2.38 11.83 -1.84
CA ILE A 567 2.14 10.75 -2.81
C ILE A 567 2.22 11.29 -4.24
N GLN A 568 1.72 12.51 -4.47
CA GLN A 568 1.68 13.14 -5.78
C GLN A 568 3.06 13.50 -6.35
N THR A 569 4.04 13.82 -5.49
CA THR A 569 5.31 14.47 -5.89
C THR A 569 6.08 13.73 -6.98
N GLY A 570 6.13 12.41 -6.92
CA GLY A 570 6.82 11.61 -7.93
C GLY A 570 6.14 11.71 -9.30
N LEU A 571 4.80 11.65 -9.34
CA LEU A 571 4.04 11.78 -10.59
C LEU A 571 4.25 13.18 -11.16
N PHE A 572 4.07 14.18 -10.31
CA PHE A 572 4.25 15.59 -10.61
C PHE A 572 5.59 15.84 -11.30
N SER A 573 6.72 15.62 -10.61
CA SER A 573 8.05 15.89 -11.17
C SER A 573 8.33 15.08 -12.45
N THR A 574 7.76 13.87 -12.57
CA THR A 574 7.99 13.02 -13.74
C THR A 574 7.30 13.55 -14.99
N LEU A 575 6.04 13.99 -14.90
CA LEU A 575 5.31 14.52 -16.07
C LEU A 575 5.94 15.82 -16.58
N PHE A 576 6.33 16.71 -15.67
CA PHE A 576 7.08 17.92 -16.01
C PHE A 576 8.43 17.61 -16.66
N GLY A 577 9.20 16.68 -16.07
CA GLY A 577 10.51 16.30 -16.59
C GLY A 577 10.42 15.65 -17.98
N LEU A 578 9.49 14.70 -18.19
CA LEU A 578 9.28 14.10 -19.53
C LEU A 578 8.73 15.08 -20.55
N THR A 579 7.99 16.11 -20.13
CA THR A 579 7.59 17.20 -21.02
C THR A 579 8.82 17.95 -21.54
N ALA A 580 9.74 18.31 -20.64
CA ALA A 580 10.93 19.07 -20.97
C ALA A 580 11.99 18.28 -21.75
N ILE A 581 12.26 17.04 -21.34
CA ILE A 581 13.34 16.24 -21.94
C ILE A 581 12.88 15.39 -23.13
N GLY A 582 11.57 15.15 -23.23
CA GLY A 582 10.95 14.30 -24.24
C GLY A 582 11.06 12.81 -23.95
N ASP A 583 10.30 12.03 -24.71
CA ASP A 583 10.34 10.57 -24.70
C ASP A 583 11.24 10.03 -25.82
N ALA A 584 11.82 8.86 -25.56
CA ALA A 584 12.53 8.08 -26.58
C ALA A 584 12.28 6.58 -26.41
N ALA A 585 12.42 5.84 -27.50
CA ALA A 585 12.47 4.40 -27.47
C ALA A 585 13.81 3.93 -26.91
N TRP A 586 13.80 2.81 -26.19
CA TRP A 586 15.02 2.21 -25.66
C TRP A 586 15.93 1.69 -26.77
N SER A 587 17.13 2.26 -26.92
CA SER A 587 18.07 1.91 -27.98
C SER A 587 19.41 1.36 -27.50
N ALA A 588 19.74 1.47 -26.20
CA ALA A 588 21.04 1.10 -25.65
C ALA A 588 21.01 0.82 -24.13
N GLY A 589 22.00 0.08 -23.63
CA GLY A 589 22.12 -0.28 -22.21
C GLY A 589 21.70 -1.72 -21.91
N THR A 590 22.35 -2.35 -20.94
CA THR A 590 22.05 -3.73 -20.53
C THR A 590 21.28 -3.69 -19.22
N ALA A 591 20.03 -4.17 -19.23
CA ALA A 591 19.24 -4.31 -18.01
C ALA A 591 19.99 -5.19 -16.98
N PRO A 592 19.80 -4.98 -15.68
CA PRO A 592 20.31 -5.90 -14.67
C PRO A 592 19.91 -7.33 -14.99
N THR A 593 20.80 -8.28 -14.70
CA THR A 593 20.49 -9.69 -14.91
C THR A 593 19.29 -10.07 -14.06
N ALA A 594 18.29 -10.73 -14.66
CA ALA A 594 17.10 -11.17 -13.94
C ALA A 594 17.46 -12.13 -12.79
N LEU A 595 16.84 -11.89 -11.65
CA LEU A 595 16.87 -12.76 -10.47
C LEU A 595 15.42 -13.08 -10.15
N ASN A 596 15.05 -14.36 -10.18
CA ASN A 596 13.69 -14.78 -9.93
C ASN A 596 13.62 -15.53 -8.61
N VAL A 597 12.84 -15.02 -7.67
CA VAL A 597 12.40 -15.84 -6.52
C VAL A 597 11.30 -16.77 -7.02
N THR A 598 11.51 -18.07 -6.85
CA THR A 598 10.66 -19.14 -7.39
C THR A 598 9.75 -19.74 -6.32
N SER A 599 10.14 -19.70 -5.05
CA SER A 599 9.28 -20.07 -3.91
C SER A 599 9.78 -19.34 -2.64
N PRO A 600 8.89 -18.91 -1.72
CA PRO A 600 7.45 -18.80 -1.92
C PRO A 600 7.11 -17.77 -3.01
N GLN A 601 5.89 -17.81 -3.53
CA GLN A 601 5.31 -16.79 -4.39
C GLN A 601 4.31 -15.92 -3.60
N ILE A 602 4.10 -14.69 -4.06
CA ILE A 602 3.05 -13.84 -3.51
C ILE A 602 1.69 -14.55 -3.57
N GLY A 603 0.97 -14.52 -2.44
CA GLY A 603 -0.27 -15.26 -2.24
C GLY A 603 -0.09 -16.59 -1.48
N ASP A 604 1.12 -17.12 -1.37
CA ASP A 604 1.37 -18.34 -0.61
C ASP A 604 1.15 -18.12 0.90
N TYR A 605 0.61 -19.17 1.52
CA TYR A 605 0.53 -19.31 2.97
C TYR A 605 1.66 -20.19 3.48
N VAL A 606 2.33 -19.76 4.55
CA VAL A 606 3.52 -20.42 5.08
C VAL A 606 3.44 -20.66 6.58
N THR A 607 4.27 -21.57 7.09
CA THR A 607 4.38 -21.94 8.51
C THR A 607 5.77 -22.49 8.81
N GLY A 608 6.24 -22.32 10.05
CA GLY A 608 7.54 -22.83 10.48
C GLY A 608 8.71 -22.16 9.77
N ASP A 609 9.73 -22.98 9.47
CA ASP A 609 10.86 -22.60 8.64
C ASP A 609 10.50 -22.66 7.15
N VAL A 610 10.70 -21.54 6.46
CA VAL A 610 10.38 -21.37 5.04
C VAL A 610 11.66 -21.29 4.24
N THR A 611 11.80 -22.15 3.23
CA THR A 611 12.94 -22.10 2.32
C THR A 611 12.61 -21.23 1.12
N VAL A 612 13.39 -20.16 0.95
CA VAL A 612 13.32 -19.24 -0.19
C VAL A 612 14.23 -19.75 -1.30
N PHE A 613 13.68 -19.99 -2.50
CA PHE A 613 14.39 -20.47 -3.68
C PHE A 613 14.56 -19.35 -4.69
N ALA A 614 15.79 -19.08 -5.11
CA ALA A 614 16.11 -18.05 -6.10
C ALA A 614 16.95 -18.60 -7.26
N GLN A 615 16.64 -18.14 -8.47
CA GLN A 615 17.28 -18.58 -9.72
C GLN A 615 17.71 -17.38 -10.57
N SER A 616 18.87 -17.48 -11.20
CA SER A 616 19.43 -16.40 -12.04
C SER A 616 20.42 -16.89 -13.11
N GLY A 617 20.33 -18.17 -13.48
CA GLY A 617 21.30 -18.81 -14.36
C GLY A 617 22.71 -18.79 -13.77
N THR A 618 23.72 -18.63 -14.63
CA THR A 618 25.16 -18.58 -14.24
C THR A 618 25.71 -17.16 -14.15
N SER A 619 24.87 -16.14 -14.37
CA SER A 619 25.29 -14.74 -14.52
C SER A 619 25.33 -13.95 -13.20
N LEU A 620 24.65 -14.42 -12.16
CA LEU A 620 24.75 -13.88 -10.81
C LEU A 620 25.41 -14.89 -9.87
N GLY A 621 26.28 -14.41 -8.99
CA GLY A 621 26.85 -15.19 -7.88
C GLY A 621 26.53 -14.56 -6.53
N GLN A 622 27.02 -15.16 -5.44
CA GLN A 622 26.90 -14.62 -4.08
C GLN A 622 25.47 -14.21 -3.69
N HIS A 623 24.50 -15.07 -3.99
CA HIS A 623 23.11 -14.81 -3.59
C HIS A 623 22.98 -14.65 -2.08
N ALA A 624 22.15 -13.71 -1.66
CA ALA A 624 21.98 -13.36 -0.27
C ALA A 624 20.54 -12.94 0.04
N LEU A 625 20.09 -13.27 1.24
CA LEU A 625 18.75 -13.04 1.75
C LEU A 625 18.72 -11.81 2.67
N GLY A 626 17.85 -10.85 2.35
CA GLY A 626 17.61 -9.65 3.15
C GLY A 626 16.88 -9.93 4.46
N PRO A 627 16.83 -8.96 5.40
CA PRO A 627 17.42 -7.62 5.28
C PRO A 627 18.93 -7.56 5.58
N ASN A 628 19.47 -8.58 6.27
CA ASN A 628 20.89 -8.60 6.68
C ASN A 628 21.84 -9.13 5.60
N TRP A 629 21.30 -9.50 4.43
CA TRP A 629 22.03 -10.07 3.30
C TRP A 629 22.84 -11.32 3.68
N THR A 630 22.20 -12.24 4.39
CA THR A 630 22.76 -13.54 4.78
C THR A 630 23.03 -14.40 3.53
N PRO A 631 24.22 -14.99 3.36
CA PRO A 631 24.54 -15.81 2.20
C PRO A 631 23.58 -17.00 2.01
N MET A 632 23.16 -17.24 0.77
CA MET A 632 22.35 -18.39 0.38
C MET A 632 23.23 -19.57 -0.07
N THR A 633 22.69 -20.79 0.03
CA THR A 633 23.37 -22.03 -0.38
C THR A 633 23.00 -22.36 -1.82
N ALA A 634 23.99 -22.50 -2.71
CA ALA A 634 23.75 -22.90 -4.09
C ALA A 634 23.81 -24.43 -4.26
N ALA A 635 22.73 -25.03 -4.73
CA ALA A 635 22.62 -26.46 -5.05
C ALA A 635 21.74 -26.67 -6.29
N ALA A 636 22.12 -27.62 -7.16
CA ALA A 636 21.37 -27.95 -8.38
C ALA A 636 21.04 -26.75 -9.29
N GLY A 637 21.84 -25.67 -9.29
CA GLY A 637 21.59 -24.46 -10.10
C GLY A 637 20.56 -23.50 -9.51
N VAL A 638 20.25 -23.63 -8.23
CA VAL A 638 19.31 -22.80 -7.46
C VAL A 638 19.97 -22.39 -6.15
N SER A 639 19.68 -21.19 -5.68
CA SER A 639 20.15 -20.68 -4.40
C SER A 639 19.01 -20.73 -3.37
N THR A 640 19.27 -21.29 -2.19
CA THR A 640 18.29 -21.40 -1.11
C THR A 640 18.74 -20.71 0.17
N GLY A 641 17.79 -20.11 0.89
CA GLY A 641 17.98 -19.55 2.22
C GLY A 641 16.73 -19.76 3.06
N THR A 642 16.86 -19.81 4.38
CA THR A 642 15.74 -20.13 5.28
C THR A 642 15.38 -18.91 6.12
N ILE A 643 14.08 -18.68 6.28
CA ILE A 643 13.50 -17.71 7.22
C ILE A 643 12.53 -18.44 8.16
N SER A 644 12.53 -18.07 9.44
CA SER A 644 11.55 -18.61 10.39
C SER A 644 10.35 -17.68 10.49
N THR A 645 9.16 -18.26 10.55
CA THR A 645 7.89 -17.54 10.73
C THR A 645 7.33 -17.67 12.15
N ASP A 646 7.97 -18.42 13.04
CA ASP A 646 7.43 -18.76 14.36
C ASP A 646 7.23 -17.55 15.30
N ALA A 647 8.02 -16.48 15.10
CA ALA A 647 7.87 -15.23 15.84
C ALA A 647 6.85 -14.27 15.23
N LEU A 648 6.35 -14.58 14.03
CA LEU A 648 5.34 -13.78 13.34
C LEU A 648 3.97 -14.32 13.70
N ALA A 649 3.04 -13.41 13.94
CA ALA A 649 1.70 -13.78 14.30
C ALA A 649 0.86 -14.15 13.06
N PRO A 650 -0.26 -14.88 13.26
CA PRO A 650 -1.15 -15.28 12.18
C PRO A 650 -1.57 -14.13 11.26
N PHE A 651 -1.64 -14.41 9.96
CA PHE A 651 -2.02 -13.48 8.89
C PHE A 651 -1.05 -12.32 8.65
N THR A 652 0.10 -12.29 9.33
CA THR A 652 1.18 -11.35 8.98
C THR A 652 1.57 -11.57 7.51
N THR A 653 1.42 -10.51 6.70
CA THR A 653 1.95 -10.50 5.34
C THR A 653 3.37 -9.93 5.40
N ALA A 654 4.35 -10.75 5.05
CA ALA A 654 5.76 -10.39 5.11
C ALA A 654 6.37 -10.41 3.72
N ARG A 655 7.47 -9.67 3.58
CA ARG A 655 8.29 -9.58 2.36
C ARG A 655 9.68 -10.10 2.68
N VAL A 656 10.27 -10.84 1.76
CA VAL A 656 11.68 -11.25 1.80
C VAL A 656 12.38 -10.81 0.53
N ASP A 657 13.56 -10.21 0.70
CA ASP A 657 14.38 -9.72 -0.39
C ASP A 657 15.50 -10.70 -0.68
N VAL A 658 15.79 -10.90 -1.96
CA VAL A 658 16.95 -11.64 -2.43
C VAL A 658 17.78 -10.72 -3.30
N ARG A 659 19.10 -10.77 -3.15
CA ARG A 659 20.01 -10.16 -4.11
C ARG A 659 20.99 -11.17 -4.67
N GLY A 660 21.48 -10.93 -5.88
CA GLY A 660 22.62 -11.60 -6.48
C GLY A 660 23.64 -10.57 -6.97
N THR A 661 24.91 -10.96 -7.01
CA THR A 661 26.03 -10.09 -7.40
C THR A 661 26.46 -10.41 -8.84
N GLN A 662 26.49 -9.39 -9.68
CA GLN A 662 26.98 -9.44 -11.05
C GLN A 662 28.52 -9.47 -11.07
N ALA A 663 29.12 -9.86 -12.20
CA ALA A 663 30.58 -9.82 -12.38
C ALA A 663 31.19 -8.41 -12.24
N SER A 664 30.39 -7.36 -12.48
CA SER A 664 30.77 -5.96 -12.26
C SER A 664 30.80 -5.55 -10.78
N GLY A 665 30.24 -6.37 -9.89
CA GLY A 665 29.98 -6.01 -8.49
C GLY A 665 28.64 -5.32 -8.24
N ALA A 666 27.88 -4.99 -9.29
CA ALA A 666 26.50 -4.50 -9.16
C ALA A 666 25.58 -5.61 -8.65
N HIS A 667 24.46 -5.23 -8.04
CA HIS A 667 23.47 -6.18 -7.52
C HIS A 667 22.21 -6.19 -8.36
N SER A 668 21.64 -7.37 -8.55
CA SER A 668 20.25 -7.53 -9.00
C SER A 668 19.42 -7.97 -7.79
N TYR A 669 18.24 -7.39 -7.63
CA TYR A 669 17.33 -7.64 -6.53
C TYR A 669 16.03 -8.26 -7.04
N SER A 670 15.40 -9.05 -6.18
CA SER A 670 14.02 -9.52 -6.37
C SER A 670 13.41 -9.75 -4.99
N SER A 671 12.09 -9.75 -4.94
CA SER A 671 11.37 -9.92 -3.69
C SER A 671 10.25 -10.93 -3.86
N THR A 672 9.88 -11.56 -2.76
CA THR A 672 8.60 -12.27 -2.68
C THR A 672 7.87 -11.90 -1.41
N HIS A 673 6.57 -12.18 -1.41
CA HIS A 673 5.68 -11.92 -0.29
C HIS A 673 5.01 -13.23 0.10
N TYR A 674 4.66 -13.39 1.36
CA TYR A 674 3.93 -14.55 1.85
C TYR A 674 3.05 -14.16 3.04
N THR A 675 2.07 -14.99 3.33
CA THR A 675 1.19 -14.82 4.49
C THR A 675 1.49 -15.91 5.52
N VAL A 676 1.74 -15.54 6.76
CA VAL A 676 1.87 -16.52 7.85
C VAL A 676 0.49 -17.12 8.12
N ALA A 677 0.37 -18.45 7.99
CA ALA A 677 -0.88 -19.13 8.27
C ALA A 677 -1.19 -19.12 9.77
N PRO A 678 -2.48 -19.07 10.16
CA PRO A 678 -2.84 -19.43 11.52
C PRO A 678 -2.42 -20.88 11.80
N PRO A 679 -2.12 -21.23 13.06
CA PRO A 679 -1.92 -22.61 13.43
C PRO A 679 -3.20 -23.42 13.16
N LEU A 680 -3.04 -24.72 12.86
CA LEU A 680 -4.19 -25.60 12.73
C LEU A 680 -4.98 -25.64 14.05
N PRO A 681 -6.33 -25.49 14.00
CA PRO A 681 -7.16 -25.49 15.19
C PRO A 681 -6.96 -26.78 16.01
N SER A 682 -6.66 -26.63 17.28
CA SER A 682 -6.48 -27.73 18.22
C SER A 682 -6.66 -27.22 19.66
N PRO A 683 -6.80 -28.10 20.66
CA PRO A 683 -6.81 -27.70 22.06
C PRO A 683 -5.53 -26.96 22.50
N ASP A 684 -4.40 -27.22 21.82
CA ASP A 684 -3.10 -26.62 22.14
C ASP A 684 -2.85 -25.29 21.37
N ASN A 685 -3.64 -25.00 20.34
CA ASN A 685 -3.49 -23.86 19.45
C ASN A 685 -4.73 -22.95 19.47
N PRO A 686 -4.99 -22.21 20.56
CA PRO A 686 -6.06 -21.22 20.59
C PRO A 686 -5.79 -20.11 19.57
N LEU A 687 -6.83 -19.64 18.88
CA LEU A 687 -6.73 -18.45 18.04
C LEU A 687 -6.98 -17.22 18.91
N LEU A 688 -5.91 -16.57 19.35
CA LEU A 688 -5.99 -15.29 20.04
C LEU A 688 -6.60 -14.24 19.09
N TYR A 689 -7.78 -13.76 19.43
CA TYR A 689 -8.44 -12.69 18.67
C TYR A 689 -7.90 -11.33 19.09
N ASP A 690 -7.87 -11.07 20.40
CA ASP A 690 -7.37 -9.82 20.97
C ASP A 690 -6.95 -10.04 22.44
N GLY A 691 -5.68 -9.72 22.74
CA GLY A 691 -5.15 -9.61 24.12
C GLY A 691 -4.99 -8.17 24.58
N PHE A 692 -5.45 -7.20 23.77
CA PHE A 692 -5.43 -5.75 24.01
C PHE A 692 -4.03 -5.13 24.16
N GLY A 693 -2.97 -5.94 24.02
CA GLY A 693 -1.56 -5.57 24.07
C GLY A 693 -0.90 -5.39 22.71
N ARG A 694 -1.70 -5.23 21.64
CA ARG A 694 -1.28 -5.27 20.22
C ARG A 694 -0.89 -6.67 19.74
N ASP A 695 -1.62 -7.66 20.21
CA ASP A 695 -1.48 -9.08 19.94
C ASP A 695 -2.82 -9.69 19.48
N GLY A 696 -2.75 -10.89 18.89
CA GLY A 696 -3.92 -11.54 18.30
C GLY A 696 -4.31 -10.97 16.93
N VAL A 697 -5.22 -11.66 16.25
CA VAL A 697 -5.58 -11.37 14.85
C VAL A 697 -6.14 -9.94 14.67
N PHE A 698 -6.93 -9.45 15.63
CA PHE A 698 -7.42 -8.08 15.61
C PHE A 698 -6.45 -7.10 16.29
N GLY A 699 -5.95 -7.42 17.48
CA GLY A 699 -5.16 -6.47 18.28
C GLY A 699 -3.89 -6.00 17.57
N MET A 700 -3.27 -6.84 16.74
CA MET A 700 -2.11 -6.47 15.92
C MET A 700 -2.37 -5.41 14.85
N GLN A 701 -3.63 -5.16 14.49
CA GLN A 701 -3.99 -4.06 13.60
C GLN A 701 -3.77 -2.70 14.28
N GLY A 702 -3.55 -2.69 15.60
CA GLY A 702 -3.23 -1.50 16.39
C GLY A 702 -4.46 -0.65 16.74
N TYR A 703 -5.66 -1.14 16.47
CA TYR A 703 -6.92 -0.45 16.76
C TYR A 703 -7.50 -0.86 18.12
N THR A 704 -8.03 0.11 18.84
CA THR A 704 -8.89 -0.15 20.01
C THR A 704 -10.30 -0.50 19.53
N TRP A 705 -11.05 -1.28 20.30
CA TRP A 705 -12.48 -1.47 20.08
C TRP A 705 -13.22 -0.13 20.14
N VAL A 706 -14.39 -0.06 19.52
CA VAL A 706 -15.15 1.18 19.36
C VAL A 706 -16.58 1.06 19.87
N ASN A 707 -17.15 2.18 20.33
CA ASN A 707 -18.59 2.33 20.57
C ASN A 707 -19.16 3.30 19.52
N TRP A 708 -19.85 2.75 18.52
CA TRP A 708 -20.50 3.54 17.46
C TRP A 708 -22.03 3.56 17.56
N TYR A 709 -22.60 2.79 18.49
CA TYR A 709 -24.04 2.70 18.65
C TYR A 709 -24.44 2.53 20.12
N ASN A 710 -25.41 3.32 20.55
CA ASN A 710 -26.08 3.19 21.83
C ASN A 710 -27.57 3.00 21.57
N ASN A 711 -28.14 1.89 22.04
CA ASN A 711 -29.58 1.71 22.03
C ASN A 711 -30.19 2.55 23.18
N HIS A 712 -31.25 3.30 22.88
CA HIS A 712 -31.80 4.36 23.72
C HIS A 712 -30.84 5.56 23.88
N ALA A 713 -30.48 5.95 25.10
CA ALA A 713 -29.62 7.11 25.35
C ALA A 713 -28.49 6.76 26.34
N GLY A 714 -27.28 7.23 26.11
CA GLY A 714 -26.11 6.97 26.95
C GLY A 714 -24.82 7.03 26.15
N VAL A 715 -23.69 6.95 26.86
CA VAL A 715 -22.36 7.02 26.27
C VAL A 715 -21.60 5.74 26.56
N GLY A 716 -20.85 5.25 25.58
CA GLY A 716 -19.87 4.19 25.77
C GLY A 716 -18.47 4.65 25.36
N SER A 717 -17.45 4.11 26.01
CA SER A 717 -16.06 4.34 25.62
C SER A 717 -15.23 3.08 25.84
N ALA A 718 -14.29 2.81 24.94
CA ALA A 718 -13.35 1.70 25.04
C ALA A 718 -11.93 2.25 25.08
N THR A 719 -11.14 1.79 26.04
CA THR A 719 -9.72 2.14 26.16
C THR A 719 -8.91 0.91 26.55
N ASN A 720 -7.71 0.76 25.98
CA ASN A 720 -6.77 -0.26 26.43
C ASN A 720 -5.89 0.34 27.54
N THR A 721 -5.71 -0.39 28.64
CA THR A 721 -4.95 0.07 29.80
C THR A 721 -4.38 -1.11 30.57
N VAL A 722 -3.59 -0.85 31.62
CA VAL A 722 -3.04 -1.91 32.49
C VAL A 722 -3.77 -1.90 33.84
N ILE A 723 -4.44 -3.00 34.17
CA ILE A 723 -5.15 -3.21 35.44
C ILE A 723 -4.76 -4.56 36.01
N ASP A 724 -4.44 -4.61 37.31
CA ASP A 724 -4.00 -5.83 38.00
C ASP A 724 -2.79 -6.52 37.33
N GLY A 725 -1.92 -5.74 36.66
CA GLY A 725 -0.76 -6.23 35.92
C GLY A 725 -1.08 -6.87 34.55
N ARG A 726 -2.33 -6.77 34.08
CA ARG A 726 -2.80 -7.27 32.79
C ARG A 726 -3.07 -6.12 31.84
N THR A 727 -2.78 -6.28 30.56
CA THR A 727 -3.26 -5.34 29.54
C THR A 727 -4.70 -5.71 29.20
N VAL A 728 -5.63 -4.77 29.35
CA VAL A 728 -7.07 -5.04 29.26
C VAL A 728 -7.76 -3.97 28.43
N ALA A 729 -8.83 -4.34 27.73
CA ALA A 729 -9.84 -3.38 27.31
C ALA A 729 -10.75 -3.04 28.49
N LYS A 730 -10.79 -1.75 28.81
CA LYS A 730 -11.80 -1.14 29.68
C LYS A 730 -12.96 -0.66 28.82
N LEU A 731 -14.08 -1.38 28.86
CA LEU A 731 -15.33 -1.01 28.22
C LEU A 731 -16.22 -0.33 29.25
N PHE A 732 -16.41 0.97 29.10
CA PHE A 732 -17.17 1.81 30.03
C PHE A 732 -18.51 2.22 29.43
N GLN A 733 -19.57 2.18 30.23
CA GLN A 733 -20.90 2.63 29.89
C GLN A 733 -21.41 3.62 30.96
N ASN A 734 -21.82 4.81 30.51
CA ASN A 734 -22.69 5.71 31.28
C ASN A 734 -24.10 5.65 30.68
N PRO A 735 -25.05 4.94 31.32
CA PRO A 735 -26.43 4.88 30.83
C PRO A 735 -27.17 6.19 31.12
N ALA A 736 -28.11 6.57 30.25
CA ALA A 736 -29.11 7.59 30.60
C ALA A 736 -30.40 6.98 31.20
N SER A 737 -30.52 5.64 31.17
CA SER A 737 -31.63 4.87 31.72
C SER A 737 -31.24 3.40 31.89
N ALA A 738 -32.01 2.63 32.68
CA ALA A 738 -31.82 1.19 32.78
C ALA A 738 -32.06 0.42 31.46
N MET A 739 -32.69 1.04 30.45
CA MET A 739 -32.88 0.46 29.12
C MET A 739 -31.68 0.67 28.20
N SER A 740 -30.75 1.55 28.58
CA SER A 740 -29.63 1.95 27.74
C SER A 740 -28.64 0.80 27.52
N GLN A 741 -28.26 0.59 26.26
CA GLN A 741 -27.30 -0.46 25.89
C GLN A 741 -26.18 0.13 25.04
N ALA A 742 -24.93 -0.03 25.46
CA ALA A 742 -23.76 0.40 24.68
C ALA A 742 -23.21 -0.78 23.88
N LYS A 743 -23.08 -0.60 22.55
CA LYS A 743 -22.51 -1.60 21.63
C LYS A 743 -21.01 -1.36 21.46
N PHE A 744 -20.19 -2.33 21.82
CA PHE A 744 -18.75 -2.35 21.56
C PHE A 744 -18.43 -3.37 20.49
N GLN A 745 -17.59 -3.01 19.53
CA GLN A 745 -17.18 -3.89 18.46
C GLN A 745 -15.73 -3.61 18.02
N PRO A 746 -14.99 -4.63 17.56
CA PRO A 746 -13.68 -4.50 16.94
C PRO A 746 -13.83 -3.99 15.50
N TRP A 747 -14.33 -2.75 15.36
CA TRP A 747 -14.64 -2.12 14.07
C TRP A 747 -15.58 -3.02 13.25
N HIS A 748 -15.28 -3.24 11.97
CA HIS A 748 -16.01 -4.17 11.10
C HIS A 748 -15.24 -5.47 10.83
N HIS A 749 -14.20 -5.74 11.62
CA HIS A 749 -13.30 -6.88 11.42
C HIS A 749 -14.04 -8.22 11.52
N SER A 750 -13.72 -9.12 10.59
CA SER A 750 -14.22 -10.48 10.52
C SER A 750 -13.05 -11.45 10.64
N VAL A 751 -13.24 -12.56 11.35
CA VAL A 751 -12.19 -13.57 11.59
C VAL A 751 -12.63 -14.95 11.13
N ASP A 752 -11.67 -15.74 10.64
CA ASP A 752 -11.85 -17.19 10.48
C ASP A 752 -11.76 -17.87 11.85
N ALA A 753 -12.90 -18.22 12.41
CA ALA A 753 -12.97 -19.11 13.56
C ALA A 753 -13.40 -20.53 13.15
N GLY A 754 -13.26 -20.89 11.87
CA GLY A 754 -13.47 -22.25 11.38
C GLY A 754 -12.59 -23.26 12.13
N GLY A 755 -13.18 -24.40 12.51
CA GLY A 755 -12.49 -25.42 13.31
C GLY A 755 -12.50 -25.18 14.83
N TYR A 756 -12.76 -23.95 15.29
CA TYR A 756 -12.89 -23.65 16.71
C TYR A 756 -14.32 -23.86 17.23
N ARG A 757 -14.46 -24.51 18.39
CA ARG A 757 -15.76 -24.80 19.00
C ARG A 757 -16.22 -23.72 19.96
N TYR A 758 -15.31 -23.12 20.72
CA TYR A 758 -15.64 -22.18 21.77
C TYR A 758 -15.15 -20.78 21.45
N LEU A 759 -15.93 -19.77 21.83
CA LEU A 759 -15.42 -18.43 22.09
C LEU A 759 -15.11 -18.35 23.58
N THR A 760 -13.86 -18.06 23.94
CA THR A 760 -13.44 -17.84 25.33
C THR A 760 -13.11 -16.39 25.57
N VAL A 761 -13.62 -15.85 26.68
CA VAL A 761 -13.40 -14.46 27.09
C VAL A 761 -12.96 -14.42 28.55
N THR A 762 -11.76 -13.92 28.81
CA THR A 762 -11.24 -13.67 30.16
C THR A 762 -11.62 -12.25 30.56
N MET A 763 -12.49 -12.11 31.56
CA MET A 763 -13.07 -10.82 31.93
C MET A 763 -13.44 -10.73 33.41
N ARG A 764 -13.56 -9.51 33.91
CA ARG A 764 -14.19 -9.17 35.19
C ARG A 764 -14.96 -7.86 35.10
N SER A 765 -15.88 -7.64 36.03
CA SER A 765 -16.56 -6.35 36.17
C SER A 765 -16.55 -5.87 37.61
N PRO A 766 -15.99 -4.69 37.91
CA PRO A 766 -16.17 -4.07 39.22
C PRO A 766 -17.60 -3.56 39.45
N SER A 767 -18.45 -3.51 38.41
CA SER A 767 -19.83 -2.99 38.48
C SER A 767 -20.84 -4.14 38.68
N PRO A 768 -21.43 -4.32 39.89
CA PRO A 768 -22.35 -5.44 40.16
C PRO A 768 -23.67 -5.37 39.36
N ASN A 769 -24.05 -4.17 38.92
CA ASN A 769 -25.25 -3.94 38.10
C ASN A 769 -25.01 -4.22 36.61
N LEU A 770 -23.77 -4.46 36.19
CA LEU A 770 -23.44 -4.69 34.79
C LEU A 770 -24.02 -6.01 34.30
N ARG A 771 -24.59 -5.94 33.11
CA ARG A 771 -25.09 -7.07 32.35
C ARG A 771 -24.44 -7.05 30.98
N LEU A 772 -23.91 -8.20 30.60
CA LEU A 772 -23.20 -8.39 29.34
C LEU A 772 -24.01 -9.29 28.43
N ARG A 773 -24.15 -8.88 27.17
CA ARG A 773 -24.57 -9.75 26.07
C ARG A 773 -23.46 -9.79 25.04
N ILE A 774 -22.99 -10.98 24.69
CA ILE A 774 -22.04 -11.18 23.59
C ILE A 774 -22.82 -11.74 22.41
N GLU A 775 -22.60 -11.12 21.25
CA GLU A 775 -23.11 -11.58 19.97
C GLU A 775 -21.94 -11.96 19.07
N VAL A 776 -22.08 -13.10 18.39
CA VAL A 776 -21.22 -13.50 17.28
C VAL A 776 -22.09 -13.48 16.04
N SER A 777 -21.71 -12.68 15.05
CA SER A 777 -22.42 -12.55 13.78
C SER A 777 -21.59 -13.05 12.62
N ASP A 778 -22.27 -13.39 11.54
CA ASP A 778 -21.68 -13.60 10.22
C ASP A 778 -22.28 -12.58 9.23
N ALA A 779 -22.17 -12.83 7.93
CA ALA A 779 -22.71 -11.92 6.92
C ALA A 779 -24.26 -11.82 6.96
N ASP A 780 -24.95 -12.85 7.45
CA ASP A 780 -26.39 -13.05 7.25
C ASP A 780 -27.17 -13.11 8.58
N SER A 781 -26.50 -13.28 9.71
CA SER A 781 -27.14 -13.59 10.99
C SER A 781 -26.38 -13.08 12.22
N ASN A 782 -27.11 -12.89 13.34
CA ASN A 782 -26.56 -12.49 14.64
C ASN A 782 -26.94 -13.51 15.71
N HIS A 783 -25.96 -14.09 16.42
CA HIS A 783 -26.16 -15.12 17.42
C HIS A 783 -25.75 -14.66 18.82
N ARG A 784 -26.68 -14.69 19.78
CA ARG A 784 -26.43 -14.31 21.18
C ARG A 784 -25.80 -15.48 21.95
N VAL A 785 -24.48 -15.52 22.02
CA VAL A 785 -23.74 -16.63 22.64
C VAL A 785 -23.85 -16.66 24.16
N THR A 786 -24.21 -15.55 24.78
CA THR A 786 -24.56 -15.47 26.22
C THR A 786 -25.99 -15.96 26.53
N GLY A 787 -26.77 -16.33 25.51
CA GLY A 787 -28.19 -16.69 25.64
C GLY A 787 -29.16 -15.52 25.46
N THR A 788 -30.45 -15.77 25.71
CA THR A 788 -31.53 -14.79 25.47
C THR A 788 -31.53 -13.62 26.46
N ALA A 789 -31.01 -13.83 27.66
CA ALA A 789 -30.88 -12.82 28.71
C ALA A 789 -29.41 -12.42 28.89
N PRO A 790 -29.10 -11.12 29.07
CA PRO A 790 -27.77 -10.67 29.46
C PRO A 790 -27.28 -11.32 30.76
N ILE A 791 -26.00 -11.69 30.82
CA ILE A 791 -25.39 -12.38 31.97
C ILE A 791 -24.75 -11.40 32.96
N THR A 792 -24.62 -11.83 34.21
CA THR A 792 -23.75 -11.17 35.21
C THR A 792 -22.30 -11.54 34.98
N VAL A 793 -21.38 -10.59 35.13
CA VAL A 793 -19.93 -10.85 35.11
C VAL A 793 -19.38 -10.83 36.53
N SER A 794 -18.45 -11.74 36.83
CA SER A 794 -17.81 -11.85 38.14
C SER A 794 -17.00 -10.60 38.48
N GLY A 795 -16.94 -10.25 39.77
CA GLY A 795 -16.01 -9.24 40.27
C GLY A 795 -14.54 -9.67 40.26
N GLN A 796 -14.29 -10.97 40.09
CA GLN A 796 -12.96 -11.58 39.96
C GLN A 796 -12.71 -11.97 38.50
N TRP A 797 -11.44 -11.98 38.09
CA TRP A 797 -11.02 -12.48 36.78
C TRP A 797 -11.47 -13.93 36.57
N ASN A 798 -12.30 -14.16 35.56
CA ASN A 798 -12.79 -15.47 35.18
C ASN A 798 -12.77 -15.62 33.65
N THR A 799 -12.48 -16.82 33.17
CA THR A 799 -12.60 -17.17 31.75
C THR A 799 -13.96 -17.83 31.50
N TYR A 800 -14.74 -17.23 30.61
CA TYR A 800 -16.04 -17.71 30.19
C TYR A 800 -15.90 -18.40 28.84
N ALA A 801 -16.47 -19.60 28.68
CA ALA A 801 -16.46 -20.33 27.41
C ALA A 801 -17.89 -20.45 26.86
N PHE A 802 -18.08 -20.02 25.61
CA PHE A 802 -19.38 -20.06 24.92
C PHE A 802 -19.31 -21.06 23.76
N ASP A 803 -20.14 -22.11 23.81
CA ASP A 803 -20.17 -23.17 22.78
C ASP A 803 -20.83 -22.67 21.50
N LEU A 804 -20.02 -22.43 20.47
CA LEU A 804 -20.49 -21.97 19.16
C LEU A 804 -21.21 -23.11 18.40
N ALA A 805 -21.04 -24.38 18.79
CA ALA A 805 -21.79 -25.50 18.21
C ALA A 805 -23.28 -25.48 18.55
N ALA A 806 -23.68 -24.72 19.57
CA ALA A 806 -25.09 -24.48 19.87
C ALA A 806 -25.81 -23.64 18.79
N PHE A 807 -25.08 -23.08 17.81
CA PHE A 807 -25.60 -22.21 16.76
C PHE A 807 -25.28 -22.77 15.37
N PRO A 808 -26.02 -23.78 14.87
CA PRO A 808 -25.70 -24.49 13.62
C PRO A 808 -25.82 -23.64 12.35
N GLY A 809 -26.40 -22.44 12.42
CA GLY A 809 -26.49 -21.49 11.30
C GLY A 809 -25.36 -20.46 11.25
N LEU A 810 -24.48 -20.42 12.25
CA LEU A 810 -23.38 -19.45 12.31
C LEU A 810 -22.23 -19.88 11.39
N ASP A 811 -21.94 -19.08 10.37
CA ASP A 811 -20.72 -19.20 9.58
C ASP A 811 -19.52 -18.63 10.35
N ARG A 812 -18.84 -19.53 11.08
CA ARG A 812 -17.67 -19.17 11.89
C ARG A 812 -16.48 -18.70 11.05
N THR A 813 -16.47 -18.97 9.76
CA THR A 813 -15.35 -18.52 8.91
C THR A 813 -15.37 -17.02 8.66
N LYS A 814 -16.48 -16.36 9.04
CA LYS A 814 -16.72 -14.91 8.92
C LYS A 814 -17.20 -14.30 10.24
N ALA A 815 -16.78 -14.85 11.37
CA ALA A 815 -17.26 -14.42 12.69
C ALA A 815 -16.92 -12.94 12.96
N LYS A 816 -17.89 -12.18 13.47
CA LYS A 816 -17.76 -10.80 13.95
C LYS A 816 -18.26 -10.72 15.39
N LEU A 817 -17.48 -10.09 16.27
CA LEU A 817 -17.78 -10.01 17.70
C LEU A 817 -18.45 -8.69 18.06
N VAL A 818 -19.47 -8.76 18.91
CA VAL A 818 -20.14 -7.57 19.46
C VAL A 818 -20.43 -7.78 20.94
N PHE A 819 -20.02 -6.81 21.76
CA PHE A 819 -20.27 -6.81 23.20
C PHE A 819 -21.28 -5.71 23.51
N TRP A 820 -22.39 -6.07 24.15
CA TRP A 820 -23.40 -5.13 24.61
C TRP A 820 -23.36 -5.03 26.13
N LEU A 821 -23.14 -3.82 26.63
CA LEU A 821 -23.23 -3.51 28.06
C LEU A 821 -24.59 -2.89 28.36
N GLN A 822 -25.22 -3.32 29.45
CA GLN A 822 -26.41 -2.74 30.04
C GLN A 822 -26.28 -2.71 31.57
N GLN A 823 -26.92 -1.76 32.24
CA GLN A 823 -26.96 -1.67 33.70
C GLN A 823 -28.36 -1.94 34.21
N THR A 824 -28.50 -2.71 35.30
CA THR A 824 -29.79 -2.91 35.97
C THR A 824 -30.26 -1.72 36.81
N ALA A 825 -29.42 -0.69 36.91
CA ALA A 825 -29.70 0.58 37.58
C ALA A 825 -29.06 1.72 36.78
N ASP A 826 -29.47 2.96 37.05
CA ASP A 826 -28.89 4.15 36.43
C ASP A 826 -27.55 4.52 37.09
N THR A 827 -26.56 3.64 36.90
CA THR A 827 -25.22 3.75 37.48
C THR A 827 -24.19 3.34 36.44
N ASP A 828 -22.99 3.91 36.49
CA ASP A 828 -21.92 3.58 35.57
C ASP A 828 -21.53 2.09 35.58
N GLY A 829 -21.25 1.59 34.38
CA GLY A 829 -20.85 0.24 34.10
C GLY A 829 -19.43 0.15 33.59
N GLU A 830 -18.64 -0.77 34.15
CA GLU A 830 -17.30 -1.06 33.65
C GLU A 830 -17.11 -2.57 33.47
N LEU A 831 -16.73 -2.97 32.27
CA LEU A 831 -16.26 -4.32 31.95
C LEU A 831 -14.78 -4.26 31.60
N LEU A 832 -13.99 -5.12 32.24
CA LEU A 832 -12.57 -5.29 31.94
C LEU A 832 -12.41 -6.63 31.22
N VAL A 833 -11.86 -6.59 30.01
CA VAL A 833 -11.61 -7.76 29.17
C VAL A 833 -10.11 -7.89 28.99
N ASP A 834 -9.57 -9.02 29.39
CA ASP A 834 -8.13 -9.36 29.32
C ASP A 834 -7.81 -10.11 28.03
N GLU A 835 -8.67 -11.04 27.64
CA GLU A 835 -8.40 -11.87 26.46
C GLU A 835 -9.71 -12.28 25.79
N VAL A 836 -9.71 -12.26 24.45
CA VAL A 836 -10.72 -12.85 23.59
C VAL A 836 -10.05 -13.86 22.66
N SER A 837 -10.47 -15.12 22.72
CA SER A 837 -9.85 -16.22 21.96
C SER A 837 -10.90 -17.19 21.42
N PHE A 838 -10.61 -17.83 20.30
CA PHE A 838 -11.37 -19.01 19.83
C PHE A 838 -10.58 -20.27 20.18
N THR A 839 -11.25 -21.26 20.78
CA THR A 839 -10.58 -22.42 21.40
C THR A 839 -11.30 -23.74 21.16
N ASN A 840 -10.58 -24.84 21.39
CA ASN A 840 -11.08 -26.20 21.41
C ASN A 840 -10.77 -26.86 22.76
N GLN A 841 -11.39 -28.01 23.03
CA GLN A 841 -11.12 -28.82 24.21
C GLN A 841 -10.70 -30.22 23.77
N ALA A 842 -9.78 -30.82 24.51
CA ALA A 842 -9.29 -32.16 24.21
C ALA A 842 -10.39 -33.21 24.42
N SER A 843 -10.65 -34.03 23.40
CA SER A 843 -11.57 -35.16 23.44
C SER A 843 -11.26 -36.17 22.36
N GLY A 844 -11.59 -37.45 22.58
CA GLY A 844 -11.35 -38.51 21.61
C GLY A 844 -9.89 -38.97 21.55
N THR A 845 -9.58 -39.70 20.49
CA THR A 845 -8.28 -40.28 20.16
C THR A 845 -7.67 -39.48 19.01
N PRO A 846 -6.40 -39.04 19.11
CA PRO A 846 -5.77 -38.34 18.00
C PRO A 846 -5.76 -39.17 16.71
N PRO A 847 -5.95 -38.54 15.54
CA PRO A 847 -5.85 -39.25 14.27
C PRO A 847 -4.42 -39.69 13.99
N THR A 848 -4.24 -40.49 12.94
CA THR A 848 -2.93 -40.93 12.47
C THR A 848 -2.76 -40.61 10.98
N LEU A 849 -1.51 -40.31 10.61
CA LEU A 849 -1.08 -40.18 9.21
C LEU A 849 -0.17 -41.36 8.86
N SER A 850 -0.50 -42.05 7.77
CA SER A 850 0.30 -43.18 7.28
C SER A 850 0.37 -43.16 5.74
N GLY A 851 1.18 -44.05 5.15
CA GLY A 851 1.28 -44.15 3.69
C GLY A 851 1.81 -42.89 3.00
N ILE A 852 2.60 -42.06 3.69
CA ILE A 852 3.14 -40.81 3.13
C ILE A 852 4.12 -41.14 2.00
N THR A 853 3.77 -40.76 0.78
CA THR A 853 4.57 -41.03 -0.43
C THR A 853 4.48 -39.86 -1.41
N HIS A 854 5.44 -39.78 -2.33
CA HIS A 854 5.41 -38.86 -3.46
C HIS A 854 5.68 -39.61 -4.77
N THR A 855 5.41 -38.98 -5.93
CA THR A 855 5.75 -39.52 -7.25
C THR A 855 7.18 -40.06 -7.29
N SER A 856 7.35 -41.36 -7.55
CA SER A 856 8.67 -41.99 -7.62
C SER A 856 9.42 -41.66 -8.92
N GLY A 857 10.75 -41.68 -8.87
CA GLY A 857 11.61 -41.54 -10.06
C GLY A 857 12.24 -40.16 -10.17
N THR A 858 12.77 -39.83 -11.35
CA THR A 858 13.41 -38.53 -11.59
C THR A 858 12.35 -37.44 -11.74
N LEU A 859 12.42 -36.43 -10.87
CA LEU A 859 11.54 -35.27 -10.91
C LEU A 859 12.21 -34.12 -11.69
N THR A 860 11.40 -33.39 -12.44
CA THR A 860 11.77 -32.16 -13.14
C THR A 860 10.75 -31.08 -12.81
N ASN A 861 11.07 -29.82 -13.06
CA ASN A 861 10.11 -28.72 -12.88
C ASN A 861 8.85 -28.81 -13.79
N GLY A 862 8.84 -29.70 -14.78
CA GLY A 862 7.67 -30.04 -15.59
C GLY A 862 6.89 -31.27 -15.12
N THR A 863 7.40 -32.00 -14.11
CA THR A 863 6.78 -33.21 -13.59
C THR A 863 5.68 -32.85 -12.59
N ASP A 864 4.48 -33.42 -12.78
CA ASP A 864 3.43 -33.36 -11.77
C ASP A 864 3.80 -34.31 -10.60
N VAL A 865 4.07 -33.73 -9.44
CA VAL A 865 4.40 -34.45 -8.21
C VAL A 865 3.11 -34.64 -7.41
N THR A 866 2.70 -35.89 -7.25
CA THR A 866 1.56 -36.27 -6.41
C THR A 866 2.10 -36.69 -5.06
N VAL A 867 1.76 -35.95 -4.00
CA VAL A 867 2.00 -36.38 -2.62
C VAL A 867 0.71 -37.00 -2.09
N GLN A 868 0.82 -38.15 -1.43
CA GLN A 868 -0.30 -38.87 -0.85
C GLN A 868 -0.06 -39.15 0.62
N ALA A 869 -1.13 -39.15 1.41
CA ALA A 869 -1.15 -39.56 2.81
C ALA A 869 -2.52 -40.15 3.16
N THR A 870 -2.53 -41.19 3.99
CA THR A 870 -3.74 -41.81 4.52
C THR A 870 -4.04 -41.22 5.89
N TYR A 871 -5.23 -40.66 6.04
CA TYR A 871 -5.77 -40.19 7.31
C TYR A 871 -6.62 -41.29 7.94
N THR A 872 -6.37 -41.63 9.19
CA THR A 872 -7.20 -42.58 9.94
C THR A 872 -7.53 -42.02 11.32
N ASP A 873 -8.80 -42.06 11.68
CA ASP A 873 -9.31 -41.61 12.98
C ASP A 873 -10.17 -42.71 13.61
N ALA A 874 -9.79 -43.17 14.80
CA ALA A 874 -10.44 -44.31 15.45
C ALA A 874 -11.87 -44.01 15.93
N ASP A 875 -12.19 -42.73 16.13
CA ASP A 875 -13.51 -42.27 16.58
C ASP A 875 -14.43 -41.89 15.41
N GLY A 876 -13.95 -42.01 14.17
CA GLY A 876 -14.69 -41.66 12.96
C GLY A 876 -14.76 -40.15 12.69
N THR A 877 -13.86 -39.36 13.30
CA THR A 877 -13.86 -37.89 13.15
C THR A 877 -13.14 -37.50 11.86
N PRO A 878 -13.80 -36.83 10.89
CA PRO A 878 -13.15 -36.37 9.68
C PRO A 878 -12.12 -35.27 9.97
N PRO A 879 -11.04 -35.15 9.17
CA PRO A 879 -10.04 -34.13 9.40
C PRO A 879 -10.61 -32.72 9.14
N HIS A 880 -10.20 -31.75 9.95
CA HIS A 880 -10.40 -30.34 9.62
C HIS A 880 -9.71 -29.98 8.30
N ALA A 881 -8.46 -30.41 8.17
CA ALA A 881 -7.65 -30.30 6.97
C ALA A 881 -6.54 -31.36 7.01
N VAL A 882 -6.17 -31.87 5.84
CA VAL A 882 -4.91 -32.58 5.62
C VAL A 882 -4.06 -31.67 4.74
N GLU A 883 -2.88 -31.30 5.22
CA GLU A 883 -2.02 -30.30 4.59
C GLU A 883 -0.63 -30.86 4.33
N LEU A 884 -0.15 -30.65 3.11
CA LEU A 884 1.27 -30.78 2.77
C LEU A 884 1.95 -29.45 3.13
N VAL A 885 3.00 -29.49 3.93
CA VAL A 885 3.93 -28.37 4.14
C VAL A 885 5.18 -28.67 3.31
N LEU A 886 5.31 -28.01 2.16
CA LEU A 886 6.44 -28.16 1.23
C LEU A 886 7.35 -26.96 1.40
N ASP A 887 8.54 -27.15 1.95
CA ASP A 887 9.52 -26.09 2.22
C ASP A 887 8.96 -24.90 3.04
N GLY A 888 8.00 -25.20 3.92
CA GLY A 888 7.26 -24.21 4.70
C GLY A 888 5.99 -23.66 4.03
N VAL A 889 5.76 -23.92 2.74
CA VAL A 889 4.55 -23.51 1.99
C VAL A 889 3.43 -24.54 2.16
N ILE A 890 2.24 -24.07 2.52
CA ILE A 890 1.08 -24.93 2.81
C ILE A 890 0.27 -25.22 1.54
N HIS A 891 -0.04 -26.50 1.34
CA HIS A 891 -0.95 -26.96 0.30
C HIS A 891 -2.01 -27.90 0.88
N ARG A 892 -3.28 -27.54 0.71
CA ARG A 892 -4.40 -28.39 1.14
C ARG A 892 -4.51 -29.62 0.25
N MET A 893 -4.61 -30.79 0.87
CA MET A 893 -4.83 -32.07 0.20
C MET A 893 -6.33 -32.39 0.12
N THR A 894 -6.72 -33.13 -0.91
CA THR A 894 -8.12 -33.56 -1.14
C THR A 894 -8.24 -35.07 -1.08
N ALA A 895 -9.36 -35.59 -0.59
CA ALA A 895 -9.64 -37.02 -0.64
C ALA A 895 -9.58 -37.52 -2.11
N VAL A 896 -8.86 -38.61 -2.34
CA VAL A 896 -8.70 -39.22 -3.66
C VAL A 896 -10.03 -39.82 -4.13
N ASP A 897 -10.76 -40.45 -3.22
CA ASP A 897 -12.16 -40.84 -3.41
C ASP A 897 -13.05 -39.99 -2.49
N PRO A 898 -13.74 -38.96 -3.01
CA PRO A 898 -14.65 -38.14 -2.21
C PRO A 898 -15.88 -38.89 -1.67
N THR A 899 -16.14 -40.10 -2.16
CA THR A 899 -17.25 -40.95 -1.69
C THR A 899 -16.84 -41.84 -0.52
N ASP A 900 -15.54 -41.97 -0.28
CA ASP A 900 -14.99 -42.64 0.89
C ASP A 900 -15.00 -41.68 2.09
N THR A 901 -15.96 -41.92 3.00
CA THR A 901 -16.15 -41.13 4.21
C THR A 901 -15.85 -41.91 5.48
N ASP A 902 -15.45 -43.19 5.38
CA ASP A 902 -15.13 -44.00 6.54
C ASP A 902 -13.68 -43.76 6.95
N VAL A 903 -13.45 -42.74 7.77
CA VAL A 903 -12.09 -42.45 8.25
C VAL A 903 -11.56 -43.47 9.25
N THR A 904 -12.35 -44.46 9.67
CA THR A 904 -11.92 -45.48 10.64
C THR A 904 -11.06 -46.57 10.03
N ASP A 905 -11.22 -46.86 8.73
CA ASP A 905 -10.38 -47.79 7.97
C ASP A 905 -9.30 -47.09 7.13
N GLY A 906 -9.43 -45.78 6.96
CA GLY A 906 -8.39 -44.87 6.49
C GLY A 906 -8.65 -44.33 5.09
N VAL A 907 -8.77 -43.01 4.98
CA VAL A 907 -9.08 -42.32 3.72
C VAL A 907 -7.80 -41.74 3.12
N LEU A 908 -7.59 -41.98 1.82
CA LEU A 908 -6.44 -41.48 1.08
C LEU A 908 -6.66 -40.02 0.65
N TYR A 909 -5.74 -39.14 1.02
CA TYR A 909 -5.67 -37.75 0.58
C TYR A 909 -4.48 -37.57 -0.36
N ALA A 910 -4.62 -36.69 -1.35
CA ALA A 910 -3.55 -36.34 -2.26
C ALA A 910 -3.54 -34.86 -2.63
N VAL A 911 -2.37 -34.39 -3.05
CA VAL A 911 -2.21 -33.09 -3.71
C VAL A 911 -1.23 -33.25 -4.88
N VAL A 912 -1.55 -32.64 -6.01
CA VAL A 912 -0.70 -32.63 -7.22
C VAL A 912 -0.15 -31.23 -7.42
N ARG A 913 1.17 -31.10 -7.48
CA ARG A 913 1.87 -29.82 -7.73
C ARG A 913 3.09 -30.03 -8.60
N ARG A 914 3.47 -29.00 -9.34
CA ARG A 914 4.81 -28.90 -9.94
C ARG A 914 5.69 -28.17 -8.96
N TRP A 915 6.78 -28.82 -8.58
CA TRP A 915 7.74 -28.23 -7.66
C TRP A 915 8.76 -27.42 -8.45
N VAL A 916 9.25 -26.36 -7.82
CA VAL A 916 10.35 -25.60 -8.42
C VAL A 916 11.60 -26.48 -8.48
N LYS A 917 12.55 -26.13 -9.33
CA LYS A 917 13.83 -26.83 -9.36
C LYS A 917 14.55 -26.58 -8.02
N GLY A 918 15.19 -27.60 -7.46
CA GLY A 918 15.84 -27.50 -6.15
C GLY A 918 15.90 -28.82 -5.38
N VAL A 919 16.33 -28.71 -4.13
CA VAL A 919 16.28 -29.80 -3.15
C VAL A 919 15.22 -29.41 -2.12
N HIS A 920 14.23 -30.28 -1.94
CA HIS A 920 13.03 -29.98 -1.16
C HIS A 920 12.96 -30.84 0.10
N SER A 921 12.27 -30.31 1.10
CA SER A 921 11.73 -31.10 2.20
C SER A 921 10.23 -30.88 2.34
N TYR A 922 9.53 -31.89 2.83
CA TYR A 922 8.12 -31.77 3.12
C TYR A 922 7.66 -32.65 4.28
N GLU A 923 6.55 -32.25 4.89
CA GLU A 923 5.81 -33.03 5.86
C GLU A 923 4.30 -32.94 5.58
N VAL A 924 3.53 -33.86 6.13
CA VAL A 924 2.07 -33.81 6.08
C VAL A 924 1.56 -33.61 7.49
N ARG A 925 0.64 -32.66 7.68
CA ARG A 925 0.00 -32.38 8.96
C ARG A 925 -1.52 -32.43 8.88
N THR A 926 -2.17 -32.73 10.00
CA THR A 926 -3.62 -32.79 10.12
C THR A 926 -4.09 -32.48 11.55
N THR A 927 -5.38 -32.19 11.70
CA THR A 927 -6.06 -32.07 12.99
C THR A 927 -7.52 -32.50 12.84
N ASP A 928 -8.05 -33.15 13.87
CA ASP A 928 -9.49 -33.38 14.07
C ASP A 928 -10.15 -32.22 14.85
N THR A 929 -9.37 -31.20 15.22
CA THR A 929 -9.68 -30.04 16.11
C THR A 929 -9.85 -30.36 17.59
N THR A 930 -9.96 -31.63 17.97
CA THR A 930 -10.19 -32.08 19.34
C THR A 930 -9.00 -32.79 19.97
N SER A 931 -7.92 -32.94 19.22
CA SER A 931 -6.63 -33.44 19.68
C SER A 931 -5.48 -32.54 19.19
N SER A 932 -4.26 -32.78 19.67
CA SER A 932 -3.07 -32.06 19.21
C SER A 932 -2.85 -32.28 17.70
N VAL A 933 -2.26 -31.29 17.03
CA VAL A 933 -1.91 -31.40 15.60
C VAL A 933 -0.97 -32.58 15.40
N VAL A 934 -1.28 -33.42 14.40
CA VAL A 934 -0.48 -34.58 14.03
C VAL A 934 0.36 -34.21 12.82
N VAL A 935 1.67 -34.43 12.91
CA VAL A 935 2.65 -34.13 11.84
C VAL A 935 3.43 -35.40 11.53
N SER A 936 3.58 -35.72 10.24
CA SER A 936 4.40 -36.85 9.80
C SER A 936 5.90 -36.57 10.01
N PRO A 937 6.76 -37.59 10.08
CA PRO A 937 8.20 -37.37 9.94
C PRO A 937 8.52 -36.61 8.64
N GLU A 938 9.48 -35.69 8.69
CA GLU A 938 9.94 -34.93 7.53
C GLU A 938 10.56 -35.86 6.47
N VAL A 939 10.16 -35.66 5.21
CA VAL A 939 10.81 -36.25 4.04
C VAL A 939 11.72 -35.20 3.42
N ALA A 940 13.03 -35.34 3.61
CA ALA A 940 14.03 -34.40 3.11
C ALA A 940 14.83 -34.95 1.92
N GLY A 941 15.43 -34.04 1.14
CA GLY A 941 16.37 -34.39 0.07
C GLY A 941 15.71 -34.80 -1.24
N VAL A 942 14.44 -34.42 -1.46
CA VAL A 942 13.74 -34.70 -2.72
C VAL A 942 14.27 -33.74 -3.79
N VAL A 943 14.94 -34.28 -4.82
CA VAL A 943 15.61 -33.47 -5.85
C VAL A 943 14.72 -33.30 -7.07
N VAL A 944 14.47 -32.06 -7.45
CA VAL A 944 13.80 -31.66 -8.69
C VAL A 944 14.84 -31.02 -9.61
N GLY A 945 15.09 -31.68 -10.74
CA GLY A 945 16.15 -31.34 -11.71
C GLY A 945 15.88 -30.14 -12.60
#